data_AF-A0A1C6LBC2-F1
#
_entry.id   AF-A0A1C6LBC2-F1
#
_cell.length_a   1.000
_cell.length_b   1.000
_cell.length_c   1.000
_cell.angle_alpha   90.00
_cell.angle_beta   90.00
_cell.angle_gamma   90.00
#
_symmetry.space_group_name_H-M   'P 1'
#
loop_
_entity.id
_entity.type
_entity.pdbx_description
1 polymer ?
#
loop_
_entity_poly.entity_id
_entity_poly.type
_entity_poly.pdbx_seq_one_letter_code
_entity_poly.pdbx_strand_id
1 'polypeptide(L)'
;MEWNIYKDWLDPVLYRQMVSMIYQLSSNADKEAFLKQERENSLFYGICEHSMEEEYNLHYPGEVLERMKERRTMTKPVYRALGLALAGTSCIQETCMFNGTQKSGFWKQFGKVLGEKDLCYLAVRCLLATKDRKLWVDALHQYPYEKVEEMIFILSVFPESDTLWQKLKGKIAACFGRERRLSVYEDWHFYAWIAMKYEKRLKNDRTKETAVLKQVVKLSQTNAANANGALEEQLIKNGYKKEEVIFLNGILTGARRYLDPNSLTAEKIAVKVLKTFLPGEKMYPDVVYELCETFLRKYDCFPVRLGGQEKIQNCLYGMKVENVRTFLTLFPFRKNGMKEWHYINLNQEKWHCMATQLKEEEFEKCVNDTLRNGTFEKPELESYLAAYQKLTGREYVEIFWKKIDYDLRHVFHLLSENEILDAVGLMKQFLKEYREMRNKEPDPDAFEPIPFIGEADTGEDQTGEAEKVFGEKWDSMLYYLKADMEDINTMTSFSMLKLVITQIGIEGIPGILEPWSMIQRTFSLYPYGISRGECEICRPLLERGVHQELFMWIEEHLFLTDVGNYISFLRSILLKDSTGLWMEPKEAMQMAKEILPYLEDSSGKETLRRKYMSEEELRSLEMEKEWKQIQETRMRKLEEEKKIKKEFNLLLRKNKGTNQLFEQIYDFYYYGRYAEDSLRARIILSYMRDYLDRRGKIVTSKEEIKYLLLLFQNLYKNEKIELEGIRQMVDLMEVA
;
A
#
# COMPACT_ATOMS: atom_id res chain seq x y z
N MET A 1 8.90 -4.03 -40.80
CA MET A 1 8.15 -5.30 -40.57
C MET A 1 8.74 -6.37 -41.46
N GLU A 2 9.37 -7.37 -40.85
CA GLU A 2 10.05 -8.45 -41.55
C GLU A 2 9.09 -9.61 -41.77
N TRP A 3 8.88 -9.97 -43.04
CA TRP A 3 8.08 -11.12 -43.40
C TRP A 3 8.99 -12.34 -43.46
N ASN A 4 9.27 -12.95 -42.31
CA ASN A 4 10.29 -13.99 -42.17
C ASN A 4 10.11 -15.19 -43.12
N ILE A 5 8.87 -15.57 -43.46
CA ILE A 5 8.61 -16.64 -44.44
C ILE A 5 9.08 -16.29 -45.87
N TYR A 6 9.19 -14.99 -46.20
CA TYR A 6 9.64 -14.52 -47.51
C TYR A 6 11.12 -14.11 -47.55
N LYS A 7 11.85 -14.14 -46.42
CA LYS A 7 13.24 -13.64 -46.34
C LYS A 7 14.16 -14.25 -47.40
N ASP A 8 13.97 -15.55 -47.70
CA ASP A 8 14.76 -16.30 -48.69
C ASP A 8 14.14 -16.26 -50.09
N TRP A 9 12.95 -15.66 -50.23
CA TRP A 9 12.16 -15.66 -51.46
C TRP A 9 12.08 -14.31 -52.15
N LEU A 10 11.87 -13.21 -51.42
CA LEU A 10 11.78 -11.85 -51.92
C LEU A 10 12.38 -10.91 -50.88
N ASP A 11 13.17 -9.92 -51.31
CA ASP A 11 13.74 -8.92 -50.41
C ASP A 11 12.70 -7.81 -50.13
N PRO A 12 12.01 -7.80 -48.98
CA PRO A 12 10.88 -6.90 -48.75
C PRO A 12 11.37 -5.48 -48.43
N VAL A 13 12.58 -5.35 -47.89
CA VAL A 13 13.21 -4.04 -47.61
C VAL A 13 13.49 -3.35 -48.94
N LEU A 14 14.16 -4.06 -49.85
CA LEU A 14 14.50 -3.52 -51.15
C LEU A 14 13.26 -3.18 -52.00
N TYR A 15 12.22 -4.01 -51.92
CA TYR A 15 10.92 -3.72 -52.55
C TYR A 15 10.38 -2.37 -52.07
N ARG A 16 10.28 -2.17 -50.75
CA ARG A 16 9.76 -0.93 -50.15
C ARG A 16 10.61 0.28 -50.52
N GLN A 17 11.92 0.14 -50.51
CA GLN A 17 12.86 1.20 -50.88
C GLN A 17 12.64 1.65 -52.33
N MET A 18 12.48 0.70 -53.26
CA MET A 18 12.23 1.00 -54.67
C MET A 18 10.86 1.66 -54.87
N VAL A 19 9.81 1.15 -54.22
CA VAL A 19 8.47 1.77 -54.26
C VAL A 19 8.49 3.18 -53.70
N SER A 20 9.17 3.40 -52.57
CA SER A 20 9.33 4.71 -51.92
C SER A 20 10.05 5.70 -52.83
N MET A 21 11.18 5.31 -53.43
CA MET A 21 11.93 6.14 -54.37
C MET A 21 11.06 6.55 -55.58
N ILE A 22 10.36 5.60 -56.21
CA ILE A 22 9.49 5.90 -57.36
C ILE A 22 8.36 6.84 -56.95
N TYR A 23 7.73 6.61 -55.79
CA TYR A 23 6.64 7.46 -55.29
C TYR A 23 7.13 8.89 -55.00
N GLN A 24 8.28 9.05 -54.35
CA GLN A 24 8.86 10.35 -54.00
C GLN A 24 9.22 11.17 -55.25
N LEU A 25 9.78 10.52 -56.27
CA LEU A 25 10.18 11.17 -57.51
C LEU A 25 9.04 11.39 -58.50
N SER A 26 7.87 10.78 -58.28
CA SER A 26 6.73 10.91 -59.18
C SER A 26 6.02 12.25 -59.04
N SER A 27 5.83 12.93 -60.17
CA SER A 27 4.93 14.08 -60.33
C SER A 27 3.55 13.69 -60.88
N ASN A 28 3.29 12.39 -61.07
CA ASN A 28 2.01 11.90 -61.58
C ASN A 28 0.85 12.20 -60.59
N ALA A 29 -0.26 12.71 -61.11
CA ALA A 29 -1.46 13.03 -60.32
C ALA A 29 -2.05 11.80 -59.59
N ASP A 30 -1.86 10.59 -60.14
CA ASP A 30 -2.38 9.35 -59.59
C ASP A 30 -1.55 8.79 -58.42
N LYS A 31 -0.43 9.43 -58.04
CA LYS A 31 0.46 8.91 -56.99
C LYS A 31 -0.22 8.73 -55.63
N GLU A 32 -1.13 9.62 -55.27
CA GLU A 32 -1.89 9.51 -54.00
C GLU A 32 -2.87 8.33 -54.04
N ALA A 33 -3.52 8.11 -55.19
CA ALA A 33 -4.40 6.97 -55.38
C ALA A 33 -3.61 5.64 -55.32
N PHE A 34 -2.43 5.61 -55.94
CA PHE A 34 -1.49 4.50 -55.83
C PHE A 34 -1.10 4.24 -54.36
N LEU A 35 -0.66 5.25 -53.61
CA LEU A 35 -0.24 5.06 -52.22
C LEU A 35 -1.38 4.52 -51.35
N LYS A 36 -2.61 4.99 -51.57
CA LYS A 36 -3.78 4.45 -50.90
C LYS A 36 -4.01 2.97 -51.25
N GLN A 37 -3.91 2.61 -52.52
CA GLN A 37 -4.07 1.23 -52.98
C GLN A 37 -2.96 0.31 -52.44
N GLU A 38 -1.71 0.78 -52.45
CA GLU A 38 -0.54 0.08 -51.93
C GLU A 38 -0.70 -0.19 -50.42
N ARG A 39 -1.12 0.81 -49.64
CA ARG A 39 -1.47 0.67 -48.22
C ARG A 39 -2.55 -0.38 -47.95
N GLU A 40 -3.52 -0.51 -48.85
CA GLU A 40 -4.66 -1.41 -48.68
C GLU A 40 -4.43 -2.83 -49.19
N ASN A 41 -3.53 -3.02 -50.15
CA ASN A 41 -3.40 -4.26 -50.92
C ASN A 41 -2.07 -4.97 -50.71
N SER A 42 -0.99 -4.20 -50.62
CA SER A 42 0.35 -4.75 -50.65
C SER A 42 0.68 -5.46 -49.35
N LEU A 43 1.11 -6.71 -49.50
CA LEU A 43 1.64 -7.49 -48.40
C LEU A 43 2.91 -6.85 -47.83
N PHE A 44 3.74 -6.24 -48.68
CA PHE A 44 5.06 -5.76 -48.31
C PHE A 44 5.09 -4.27 -47.94
N TYR A 45 3.93 -3.59 -47.87
CA TYR A 45 3.85 -2.19 -47.45
C TYR A 45 4.51 -1.97 -46.07
N GLY A 46 5.17 -0.83 -45.90
CA GLY A 46 5.81 -0.46 -44.64
C GLY A 46 6.75 0.74 -44.78
N ILE A 47 7.19 1.27 -43.64
CA ILE A 47 8.18 2.36 -43.56
C ILE A 47 9.57 1.78 -43.84
N CYS A 48 10.36 2.47 -44.65
CA CYS A 48 11.78 2.16 -44.85
C CYS A 48 12.60 2.86 -43.77
N GLU A 49 13.50 2.14 -43.11
CA GLU A 49 14.44 2.73 -42.15
C GLU A 49 15.50 3.59 -42.87
N HIS A 50 15.96 3.10 -44.02
CA HIS A 50 16.91 3.80 -44.89
C HIS A 50 16.36 3.89 -46.31
N SER A 51 16.59 5.03 -46.96
CA SER A 51 16.30 5.21 -48.39
C SER A 51 17.36 4.52 -49.26
N MET A 52 17.06 4.34 -50.55
CA MET A 52 18.05 3.84 -51.53
C MET A 52 19.29 4.74 -51.63
N GLU A 53 19.12 6.05 -51.43
CA GLU A 53 20.22 7.02 -51.46
C GLU A 53 21.12 6.84 -50.25
N GLU A 54 20.54 6.76 -49.05
CA GLU A 54 21.29 6.58 -47.80
C GLU A 54 22.04 5.24 -47.75
N GLU A 55 21.40 4.15 -48.18
CA GLU A 55 21.99 2.80 -48.02
C GLU A 55 22.93 2.45 -49.19
N TYR A 56 22.60 2.85 -50.41
CA TYR A 56 23.29 2.38 -51.62
C TYR A 56 23.91 3.51 -52.45
N ASN A 57 23.69 4.78 -52.09
CA ASN A 57 24.11 5.96 -52.86
C ASN A 57 23.64 5.89 -54.32
N LEU A 58 22.33 5.65 -54.49
CA LEU A 58 21.61 5.57 -55.77
C LEU A 58 20.43 6.55 -55.72
N HIS A 59 20.33 7.43 -56.71
CA HIS A 59 19.50 8.64 -56.61
C HIS A 59 18.19 8.55 -57.38
N TYR A 60 18.07 7.62 -58.34
CA TYR A 60 16.83 7.46 -59.11
C TYR A 60 16.62 6.02 -59.59
N PRO A 61 15.38 5.62 -59.96
CA PRO A 61 15.03 4.22 -60.23
C PRO A 61 15.88 3.57 -61.33
N GLY A 62 16.13 4.28 -62.44
CA GLY A 62 16.98 3.78 -63.51
C GLY A 62 18.42 3.49 -63.08
N GLU A 63 19.00 4.30 -62.19
CA GLU A 63 20.32 4.06 -61.61
C GLU A 63 20.34 2.77 -60.78
N VAL A 64 19.29 2.53 -59.98
CA VAL A 64 19.13 1.30 -59.20
C VAL A 64 19.14 0.07 -60.12
N LEU A 65 18.40 0.12 -61.23
CA LEU A 65 18.33 -1.01 -62.16
C LEU A 65 19.67 -1.35 -62.82
N GLU A 66 20.56 -0.37 -63.00
CA GLU A 66 21.84 -0.55 -63.68
C GLU A 66 23.00 -0.85 -62.72
N ARG A 67 23.06 -0.13 -61.59
CA ARG A 67 24.22 -0.06 -60.70
C ARG A 67 24.04 -0.80 -59.38
N MET A 68 22.85 -1.34 -59.07
CA MET A 68 22.67 -2.11 -57.83
C MET A 68 23.63 -3.31 -57.72
N LYS A 69 24.01 -3.91 -58.87
CA LYS A 69 25.02 -4.97 -58.94
C LYS A 69 26.42 -4.54 -58.46
N GLU A 70 26.72 -3.23 -58.46
CA GLU A 70 27.96 -2.66 -57.95
C GLU A 70 27.94 -2.55 -56.42
N ARG A 71 26.74 -2.58 -55.81
CA ARG A 71 26.54 -2.39 -54.37
C ARG A 71 26.27 -3.70 -53.64
N ARG A 72 25.59 -4.66 -54.29
CA ARG A 72 25.29 -5.98 -53.70
C ARG A 72 25.13 -7.07 -54.74
N THR A 73 25.17 -8.32 -54.26
CA THR A 73 24.91 -9.50 -55.08
C THR A 73 23.46 -9.54 -55.57
N MET A 74 23.28 -9.67 -56.89
CA MET A 74 21.98 -9.74 -57.56
C MET A 74 21.40 -11.16 -57.52
N THR A 75 20.79 -11.52 -56.39
CA THR A 75 20.13 -12.83 -56.18
C THR A 75 18.69 -12.83 -56.72
N LYS A 76 18.06 -14.02 -56.79
CA LYS A 76 16.64 -14.12 -57.19
C LYS A 76 15.71 -13.23 -56.32
N PRO A 77 15.83 -13.22 -54.97
CA PRO A 77 15.04 -12.31 -54.14
C PRO A 77 15.18 -10.83 -54.50
N VAL A 78 16.39 -10.39 -54.87
CA VAL A 78 16.66 -9.01 -55.30
C VAL A 78 15.94 -8.70 -56.61
N TYR A 79 16.05 -9.58 -57.61
CA TYR A 79 15.33 -9.41 -58.87
C TYR A 79 13.81 -9.41 -58.69
N ARG A 80 13.28 -10.30 -57.83
CA ARG A 80 11.85 -10.35 -57.51
C ARG A 80 11.37 -9.05 -56.84
N ALA A 81 12.13 -8.54 -55.87
CA ALA A 81 11.81 -7.29 -55.18
C ALA A 81 11.76 -6.10 -56.15
N LEU A 82 12.84 -5.89 -56.92
CA LEU A 82 12.91 -4.77 -57.87
C LEU A 82 11.89 -4.92 -59.01
N GLY A 83 11.72 -6.13 -59.55
CA GLY A 83 10.78 -6.39 -60.63
C GLY A 83 9.33 -6.21 -60.21
N LEU A 84 8.97 -6.68 -59.01
CA LEU A 84 7.64 -6.49 -58.47
C LEU A 84 7.36 -5.00 -58.17
N ALA A 85 8.31 -4.30 -57.55
CA ALA A 85 8.19 -2.86 -57.28
C ALA A 85 8.00 -2.08 -58.59
N LEU A 86 8.82 -2.37 -59.59
CA LEU A 86 8.78 -1.71 -60.89
C LEU A 86 7.51 -2.04 -61.69
N ALA A 87 6.93 -3.24 -61.54
CA ALA A 87 5.67 -3.58 -62.17
C ALA A 87 4.47 -2.93 -61.45
N GLY A 88 4.45 -3.01 -60.12
CA GLY A 88 3.36 -2.49 -59.29
C GLY A 88 3.23 -0.96 -59.33
N THR A 89 4.33 -0.24 -59.49
CA THR A 89 4.35 1.24 -59.59
C THR A 89 4.22 1.76 -61.02
N SER A 90 3.92 0.90 -62.00
CA SER A 90 3.93 1.27 -63.43
C SER A 90 2.99 2.44 -63.79
N CYS A 91 1.88 2.61 -63.05
CA CYS A 91 0.92 3.71 -63.26
C CYS A 91 1.46 5.10 -62.90
N ILE A 92 2.49 5.18 -62.04
CA ILE A 92 3.04 6.46 -61.53
C ILE A 92 4.47 6.72 -62.03
N GLN A 93 5.00 5.86 -62.89
CA GLN A 93 6.33 5.99 -63.46
C GLN A 93 6.35 6.96 -64.64
N GLU A 94 7.34 7.85 -64.64
CA GLU A 94 7.57 8.81 -65.71
C GLU A 94 8.82 8.45 -66.51
N THR A 95 8.91 8.91 -67.75
CA THR A 95 10.04 8.60 -68.63
C THR A 95 11.36 9.17 -68.11
N CYS A 96 11.33 10.31 -67.42
CA CYS A 96 12.51 10.93 -66.81
C CYS A 96 13.17 10.08 -65.69
N MET A 97 12.46 9.08 -65.16
CA MET A 97 12.99 8.18 -64.13
C MET A 97 13.92 7.09 -64.70
N PHE A 98 14.03 6.97 -66.03
CA PHE A 98 14.79 5.93 -66.70
C PHE A 98 15.53 6.48 -67.93
N ASN A 99 16.84 6.25 -68.00
CA ASN A 99 17.67 6.71 -69.11
C ASN A 99 18.00 5.56 -70.06
N GLY A 100 17.87 5.82 -71.37
CA GLY A 100 18.32 4.90 -72.42
C GLY A 100 17.77 3.48 -72.29
N THR A 101 18.67 2.51 -72.10
CA THR A 101 18.34 1.08 -72.07
C THR A 101 18.23 0.48 -70.67
N GLN A 102 18.26 1.30 -69.61
CA GLN A 102 18.25 0.81 -68.21
C GLN A 102 17.07 -0.13 -67.92
N LYS A 103 15.85 0.30 -68.26
CA LYS A 103 14.61 -0.45 -67.99
C LYS A 103 14.52 -1.73 -68.84
N SER A 104 14.84 -1.66 -70.13
CA SER A 104 14.80 -2.83 -71.04
C SER A 104 15.91 -3.83 -70.72
N GLY A 105 17.09 -3.35 -70.34
CA GLY A 105 18.22 -4.16 -69.87
C GLY A 105 17.85 -4.94 -68.59
N PHE A 106 17.22 -4.28 -67.62
CA PHE A 106 16.72 -4.95 -66.42
C PHE A 106 15.72 -6.06 -66.74
N TRP A 107 14.69 -5.78 -67.55
CA TRP A 107 13.69 -6.81 -67.89
C TRP A 107 14.27 -8.03 -68.61
N LYS A 108 15.29 -7.82 -69.45
CA LYS A 108 16.03 -8.92 -70.10
C LYS A 108 16.76 -9.81 -69.07
N GLN A 109 17.42 -9.20 -68.08
CA GLN A 109 18.09 -9.95 -67.01
C GLN A 109 17.09 -10.60 -66.05
N PHE A 110 16.01 -9.89 -65.69
CA PHE A 110 14.93 -10.39 -64.85
C PHE A 110 14.34 -11.70 -65.40
N GLY A 111 14.02 -11.75 -66.70
CA GLY A 111 13.54 -12.97 -67.35
C GLY A 111 14.58 -14.08 -67.39
N LYS A 112 15.85 -13.75 -67.67
CA LYS A 112 16.95 -14.71 -67.70
C LYS A 112 17.20 -15.38 -66.34
N VAL A 113 17.12 -14.61 -65.25
CA VAL A 113 17.46 -15.07 -63.90
C VAL A 113 16.32 -15.84 -63.23
N LEU A 114 15.07 -15.36 -63.36
CA LEU A 114 13.92 -16.03 -62.73
C LEU A 114 13.42 -17.22 -63.55
N GLY A 115 13.35 -17.07 -64.87
CA GLY A 115 12.76 -18.06 -65.78
C GLY A 115 11.22 -17.99 -65.82
N GLU A 116 10.63 -18.52 -66.89
CA GLU A 116 9.20 -18.36 -67.18
C GLU A 116 8.25 -19.10 -66.21
N LYS A 117 8.77 -20.06 -65.45
CA LYS A 117 8.01 -20.82 -64.44
C LYS A 117 8.00 -20.16 -63.06
N ASP A 118 8.77 -19.09 -62.84
CA ASP A 118 8.81 -18.43 -61.54
C ASP A 118 7.52 -17.65 -61.28
N LEU A 119 6.93 -17.84 -60.09
CA LEU A 119 5.65 -17.19 -59.74
C LEU A 119 5.73 -15.66 -59.78
N CYS A 120 6.83 -15.06 -59.32
CA CYS A 120 7.00 -13.62 -59.35
C CYS A 120 7.17 -13.12 -60.78
N TYR A 121 7.90 -13.87 -61.62
CA TYR A 121 7.98 -13.58 -63.05
C TYR A 121 6.60 -13.58 -63.70
N LEU A 122 5.79 -14.63 -63.50
CA LEU A 122 4.43 -14.71 -64.04
C LEU A 122 3.55 -13.55 -63.54
N ALA A 123 3.59 -13.23 -62.25
CA ALA A 123 2.84 -12.13 -61.67
C ALA A 123 3.23 -10.77 -62.29
N VAL A 124 4.53 -10.50 -62.43
CA VAL A 124 5.05 -9.29 -63.06
C VAL A 124 4.65 -9.20 -64.53
N ARG A 125 4.71 -10.31 -65.29
CA ARG A 125 4.25 -10.33 -66.68
C ARG A 125 2.76 -10.05 -66.79
N CYS A 126 1.94 -10.57 -65.88
CA CYS A 126 0.51 -10.26 -65.81
C CYS A 126 0.22 -8.78 -65.52
N LEU A 127 1.03 -8.13 -64.66
CA LEU A 127 0.90 -6.70 -64.36
C LEU A 127 1.27 -5.81 -65.57
N LEU A 128 2.27 -6.21 -66.35
CA LEU A 128 2.81 -5.41 -67.46
C LEU A 128 2.14 -5.69 -68.82
N ALA A 129 1.54 -6.86 -69.02
CA ALA A 129 1.09 -7.30 -70.33
C ALA A 129 -0.15 -6.56 -70.85
N THR A 130 -0.03 -5.96 -72.04
CA THR A 130 -1.13 -5.32 -72.77
C THR A 130 -1.68 -6.19 -73.90
N LYS A 131 -0.83 -6.92 -74.64
CA LYS A 131 -1.23 -7.77 -75.78
C LYS A 131 -1.33 -9.27 -75.43
N ASP A 132 -0.36 -9.82 -74.70
CA ASP A 132 -0.29 -11.26 -74.35
C ASP A 132 -0.87 -11.59 -72.97
N ARG A 133 -1.69 -10.69 -72.42
CA ARG A 133 -2.18 -10.79 -71.03
C ARG A 133 -2.89 -12.12 -70.75
N LYS A 134 -3.68 -12.62 -71.72
CA LYS A 134 -4.41 -13.88 -71.58
C LYS A 134 -3.47 -15.08 -71.36
N LEU A 135 -2.38 -15.15 -72.12
CA LEU A 135 -1.39 -16.24 -72.01
C LEU A 135 -0.74 -16.27 -70.63
N TRP A 136 -0.32 -15.10 -70.12
CA TRP A 136 0.30 -15.02 -68.79
C TRP A 136 -0.70 -15.30 -67.66
N VAL A 137 -1.94 -14.84 -67.79
CA VAL A 137 -3.02 -15.11 -66.84
C VAL A 137 -3.36 -16.61 -66.82
N ASP A 138 -3.42 -17.27 -67.97
CA ASP A 138 -3.66 -18.71 -68.07
C ASP A 138 -2.52 -19.52 -67.42
N ALA A 139 -1.26 -19.13 -67.66
CA ALA A 139 -0.10 -19.72 -67.01
C ALA A 139 -0.13 -19.53 -65.49
N LEU A 140 -0.49 -18.32 -65.03
CA LEU A 140 -0.63 -18.02 -63.60
C LEU A 140 -1.75 -18.83 -62.95
N HIS A 141 -2.86 -19.02 -63.65
CA HIS A 141 -3.93 -19.90 -63.19
C HIS A 141 -3.48 -21.36 -63.14
N GLN A 142 -2.65 -21.83 -64.06
CA GLN A 142 -2.15 -23.22 -64.08
C GLN A 142 -0.98 -23.49 -63.11
N TYR A 143 -0.41 -22.45 -62.49
CA TYR A 143 0.70 -22.60 -61.55
C TYR A 143 0.36 -23.57 -60.42
N PRO A 144 1.26 -24.52 -60.09
CA PRO A 144 1.04 -25.49 -59.02
C PRO A 144 1.29 -24.84 -57.66
N TYR A 145 0.31 -24.09 -57.15
CA TYR A 145 0.39 -23.50 -55.81
C TYR A 145 0.44 -24.61 -54.75
N GLU A 146 1.60 -24.74 -54.12
CA GLU A 146 1.89 -25.76 -53.09
C GLU A 146 2.08 -25.11 -51.72
N LYS A 147 2.75 -23.96 -51.66
CA LYS A 147 3.10 -23.33 -50.39
C LYS A 147 2.17 -22.17 -50.05
N VAL A 148 1.95 -21.93 -48.76
CA VAL A 148 1.03 -20.90 -48.28
C VAL A 148 1.52 -19.49 -48.66
N GLU A 149 2.84 -19.28 -48.63
CA GLU A 149 3.46 -18.03 -49.04
C GLU A 149 3.26 -17.72 -50.53
N GLU A 150 3.18 -18.73 -51.40
CA GLU A 150 2.87 -18.53 -52.82
C GLU A 150 1.42 -18.07 -53.03
N MET A 151 0.50 -18.70 -52.30
CA MET A 151 -0.92 -18.39 -52.36
C MET A 151 -1.22 -17.00 -51.81
N ILE A 152 -0.65 -16.64 -50.67
CA ILE A 152 -0.81 -15.31 -50.08
C ILE A 152 -0.16 -14.25 -50.97
N PHE A 153 1.03 -14.53 -51.49
CA PHE A 153 1.73 -13.62 -52.41
C PHE A 153 0.83 -13.29 -53.61
N ILE A 154 0.33 -14.29 -54.33
CA ILE A 154 -0.40 -14.00 -55.56
C ILE A 154 -1.74 -13.31 -55.30
N LEU A 155 -2.39 -13.64 -54.19
CA LEU A 155 -3.60 -12.98 -53.74
C LEU A 155 -3.34 -11.53 -53.29
N SER A 156 -2.15 -11.23 -52.77
CA SER A 156 -1.76 -9.85 -52.47
C SER A 156 -1.48 -9.02 -53.73
N VAL A 157 -0.93 -9.64 -54.79
CA VAL A 157 -0.70 -8.96 -56.06
C VAL A 157 -2.00 -8.75 -56.84
N PHE A 158 -2.92 -9.72 -56.81
CA PHE A 158 -4.21 -9.66 -57.51
C PHE A 158 -5.41 -9.81 -56.55
N PRO A 159 -5.60 -8.85 -55.62
CA PRO A 159 -6.61 -8.96 -54.57
C PRO A 159 -8.05 -8.97 -55.09
N GLU A 160 -8.28 -8.42 -56.28
CA GLU A 160 -9.60 -8.35 -56.91
C GLU A 160 -9.90 -9.54 -57.84
N SER A 161 -8.95 -10.46 -58.06
CA SER A 161 -9.22 -11.63 -58.90
C SER A 161 -10.14 -12.63 -58.20
N ASP A 162 -11.39 -12.71 -58.66
CA ASP A 162 -12.34 -13.72 -58.19
C ASP A 162 -11.93 -15.13 -58.63
N THR A 163 -11.36 -15.28 -59.83
CA THR A 163 -10.90 -16.57 -60.37
C THR A 163 -9.79 -17.17 -59.49
N LEU A 164 -8.78 -16.36 -59.14
CA LEU A 164 -7.71 -16.81 -58.24
C LEU A 164 -8.25 -17.13 -56.85
N TRP A 165 -9.14 -16.29 -56.31
CA TRP A 165 -9.77 -16.57 -55.02
C TRP A 165 -10.54 -17.88 -55.02
N GLN A 166 -11.44 -18.13 -55.98
CA GLN A 166 -12.20 -19.37 -56.05
C GLN A 166 -11.29 -20.60 -56.17
N LYS A 167 -10.18 -20.50 -56.90
CA LYS A 167 -9.22 -21.58 -57.04
C LYS A 167 -8.43 -21.86 -55.76
N LEU A 168 -8.06 -20.83 -55.00
CA LEU A 168 -7.11 -20.95 -53.89
C LEU A 168 -7.77 -20.99 -52.51
N LYS A 169 -9.00 -20.50 -52.35
CA LYS A 169 -9.65 -20.33 -51.04
C LYS A 169 -9.70 -21.61 -50.19
N GLY A 170 -9.92 -22.77 -50.81
CA GLY A 170 -9.94 -24.06 -50.10
C GLY A 170 -8.56 -24.45 -49.57
N LYS A 171 -7.51 -24.32 -50.40
CA LYS A 171 -6.12 -24.57 -49.99
C LYS A 171 -5.65 -23.60 -48.91
N ILE A 172 -6.00 -22.33 -49.04
CA ILE A 172 -5.70 -21.31 -48.02
C ILE A 172 -6.42 -21.63 -46.73
N ALA A 173 -7.71 -21.99 -46.78
CA ALA A 173 -8.45 -22.37 -45.59
C ALA A 173 -7.81 -23.57 -44.88
N ALA A 174 -7.32 -24.57 -45.62
CA ALA A 174 -6.57 -25.69 -45.04
C ALA A 174 -5.29 -25.22 -44.32
N CYS A 175 -4.54 -24.29 -44.92
CA CYS A 175 -3.32 -23.71 -44.34
C CYS A 175 -3.56 -22.89 -43.07
N PHE A 176 -4.80 -22.44 -42.82
CA PHE A 176 -5.24 -21.77 -41.59
C PHE A 176 -6.08 -22.70 -40.70
N GLY A 177 -6.22 -23.98 -41.06
CA GLY A 177 -6.98 -24.97 -40.31
C GLY A 177 -6.08 -26.05 -39.75
N ARG A 178 -6.51 -27.30 -39.90
CA ARG A 178 -5.81 -28.48 -39.34
C ARG A 178 -4.48 -28.80 -40.02
N GLU A 179 -4.29 -28.35 -41.26
CA GLU A 179 -3.06 -28.56 -42.04
C GLU A 179 -2.10 -27.38 -41.92
N ARG A 180 -2.33 -26.50 -40.94
CA ARG A 180 -1.54 -25.29 -40.74
C ARG A 180 -0.07 -25.61 -40.48
N ARG A 181 0.79 -24.91 -41.21
CA ARG A 181 2.24 -24.81 -40.96
C ARG A 181 2.68 -23.44 -40.44
N LEU A 182 1.79 -22.45 -40.50
CA LEU A 182 2.02 -21.10 -39.97
C LEU A 182 2.02 -21.14 -38.44
N SER A 183 2.97 -20.47 -37.79
CA SER A 183 2.95 -20.26 -36.33
C SER A 183 1.99 -19.11 -36.00
N VAL A 184 1.07 -19.28 -35.05
CA VAL A 184 0.17 -18.18 -34.68
C VAL A 184 0.95 -16.98 -34.13
N TYR A 185 2.02 -17.22 -33.39
CA TYR A 185 2.81 -16.16 -32.77
C TYR A 185 3.77 -15.49 -33.75
N GLU A 186 4.42 -16.25 -34.65
CA GLU A 186 5.42 -15.67 -35.57
C GLU A 186 4.78 -15.15 -36.86
N ASP A 187 3.74 -15.82 -37.34
CA ASP A 187 3.08 -15.57 -38.62
C ASP A 187 1.75 -14.82 -38.47
N TRP A 188 1.51 -14.20 -37.30
CA TRP A 188 0.25 -13.49 -36.97
C TRP A 188 -0.18 -12.45 -38.02
N HIS A 189 0.80 -11.84 -38.69
CA HIS A 189 0.59 -10.86 -39.74
C HIS A 189 -0.27 -11.38 -40.90
N PHE A 190 -0.17 -12.68 -41.23
CA PHE A 190 -1.00 -13.28 -42.27
C PHE A 190 -2.46 -13.42 -41.84
N TYR A 191 -2.69 -13.69 -40.56
CA TYR A 191 -4.03 -13.69 -39.97
C TYR A 191 -4.64 -12.30 -40.03
N ALA A 192 -3.87 -11.28 -39.65
CA ALA A 192 -4.28 -9.88 -39.74
C ALA A 192 -4.60 -9.49 -41.18
N TRP A 193 -3.74 -9.86 -42.13
CA TRP A 193 -3.93 -9.56 -43.55
C TRP A 193 -5.20 -10.23 -44.10
N ILE A 194 -5.43 -11.53 -43.87
CA ILE A 194 -6.67 -12.21 -44.29
C ILE A 194 -7.89 -11.55 -43.64
N ALA A 195 -7.83 -11.30 -42.33
CA ALA A 195 -8.95 -10.72 -41.58
C ALA A 195 -9.33 -9.33 -42.12
N MET A 196 -8.35 -8.51 -42.49
CA MET A 196 -8.57 -7.16 -43.02
C MET A 196 -8.95 -7.15 -44.50
N LYS A 197 -8.36 -8.03 -45.31
CA LYS A 197 -8.44 -7.95 -46.78
C LYS A 197 -9.59 -8.75 -47.37
N TYR A 198 -9.83 -9.95 -46.86
CA TYR A 198 -10.80 -10.90 -47.42
C TYR A 198 -12.13 -10.94 -46.68
N GLU A 199 -12.34 -10.09 -45.67
CA GLU A 199 -13.57 -10.02 -44.88
C GLU A 199 -14.83 -9.97 -45.76
N LYS A 200 -14.94 -8.99 -46.67
CA LYS A 200 -16.13 -8.82 -47.53
C LYS A 200 -16.40 -10.05 -48.39
N ARG A 201 -15.35 -10.67 -48.93
CA ARG A 201 -15.45 -11.91 -49.73
C ARG A 201 -15.92 -13.08 -48.87
N LEU A 202 -15.32 -13.25 -47.69
CA LEU A 202 -15.65 -14.32 -46.76
C LEU A 202 -17.04 -14.18 -46.14
N LYS A 203 -17.54 -12.95 -45.97
CA LYS A 203 -18.91 -12.68 -45.48
C LYS A 203 -19.99 -13.23 -46.42
N ASN A 204 -19.76 -13.12 -47.73
CA ASN A 204 -20.73 -13.55 -48.75
C ASN A 204 -20.52 -15.00 -49.22
N ASP A 205 -19.37 -15.59 -48.93
CA ASP A 205 -19.09 -16.98 -49.29
C ASP A 205 -19.93 -17.95 -48.44
N ARG A 206 -20.68 -18.87 -49.06
CA ARG A 206 -21.52 -19.87 -48.37
C ARG A 206 -20.86 -21.25 -48.25
N THR A 207 -19.66 -21.43 -48.78
CA THR A 207 -18.93 -22.71 -48.74
C THR A 207 -18.48 -23.06 -47.32
N LYS A 208 -18.51 -24.36 -47.01
CA LYS A 208 -18.02 -24.90 -45.73
C LYS A 208 -16.50 -24.92 -45.63
N GLU A 209 -15.79 -25.03 -46.76
CA GLU A 209 -14.32 -25.09 -46.81
C GLU A 209 -13.66 -23.82 -46.25
N THR A 210 -14.29 -22.65 -46.41
CA THR A 210 -13.78 -21.36 -45.92
C THR A 210 -14.18 -21.05 -44.46
N ALA A 211 -14.80 -22.00 -43.75
CA ALA A 211 -15.34 -21.76 -42.41
C ALA A 211 -14.29 -21.28 -41.40
N VAL A 212 -13.09 -21.86 -41.43
CA VAL A 212 -12.00 -21.46 -40.51
C VAL A 212 -11.52 -20.04 -40.78
N LEU A 213 -11.43 -19.62 -42.05
CA LEU A 213 -11.08 -18.23 -42.40
C LEU A 213 -12.14 -17.25 -41.90
N LYS A 214 -13.43 -17.61 -41.98
CA LYS A 214 -14.51 -16.80 -41.40
C LYS A 214 -14.41 -16.71 -39.88
N GLN A 215 -13.97 -17.77 -39.20
CA GLN A 215 -13.75 -17.75 -37.76
C GLN A 215 -12.59 -16.83 -37.38
N VAL A 216 -11.47 -16.89 -38.12
CA VAL A 216 -10.34 -15.96 -37.96
C VAL A 216 -10.77 -14.51 -38.16
N VAL A 217 -11.55 -14.22 -39.22
CA VAL A 217 -12.13 -12.87 -39.44
C VAL A 217 -13.00 -12.44 -38.25
N LYS A 218 -13.83 -13.34 -37.70
CA LYS A 218 -14.68 -13.00 -36.56
C LYS A 218 -13.89 -12.60 -35.31
N LEU A 219 -12.65 -13.07 -35.13
CA LEU A 219 -11.81 -12.67 -34.01
C LEU A 219 -11.46 -11.17 -34.01
N SER A 220 -11.49 -10.49 -35.16
CA SER A 220 -11.30 -9.03 -35.19
C SER A 220 -12.58 -8.25 -34.86
N GLN A 221 -13.73 -8.93 -34.77
CA GLN A 221 -15.06 -8.33 -34.69
C GLN A 221 -15.75 -8.57 -33.34
N THR A 222 -15.37 -9.61 -32.59
CA THR A 222 -16.00 -9.99 -31.32
C THR A 222 -15.00 -10.58 -30.35
N ASN A 223 -15.37 -10.63 -29.07
CA ASN A 223 -14.64 -11.40 -28.07
C ASN A 223 -14.94 -12.89 -28.28
N ALA A 224 -13.89 -13.70 -28.47
CA ALA A 224 -14.00 -15.14 -28.69
C ALA A 224 -14.68 -15.89 -27.53
N ALA A 225 -14.64 -15.30 -26.32
CA ALA A 225 -15.31 -15.82 -25.12
C ALA A 225 -16.83 -15.58 -25.11
N ASN A 226 -17.35 -14.70 -25.97
CA ASN A 226 -18.80 -14.43 -26.03
C ASN A 226 -19.58 -15.69 -26.43
N ALA A 227 -20.88 -15.70 -26.12
CA ALA A 227 -21.77 -16.84 -26.40
C ALA A 227 -21.18 -18.17 -25.88
N ASN A 228 -20.76 -18.19 -24.62
CA ASN A 228 -20.14 -19.33 -23.94
C ASN A 228 -18.89 -19.88 -24.65
N GLY A 229 -18.11 -19.03 -25.32
CA GLY A 229 -16.87 -19.47 -25.97
C GLY A 229 -17.06 -20.22 -27.29
N ALA A 230 -18.23 -20.14 -27.92
CA ALA A 230 -18.52 -20.90 -29.14
C ALA A 230 -17.52 -20.65 -30.29
N LEU A 231 -17.01 -19.43 -30.45
CA LEU A 231 -15.98 -19.11 -31.46
C LEU A 231 -14.62 -19.72 -31.08
N GLU A 232 -14.26 -19.67 -29.81
CA GLU A 232 -13.04 -20.29 -29.28
C GLU A 232 -13.05 -21.81 -29.51
N GLU A 233 -14.14 -22.49 -29.15
CA GLU A 233 -14.30 -23.93 -29.36
C GLU A 233 -14.23 -24.32 -30.85
N GLN A 234 -14.81 -23.50 -31.73
CA GLN A 234 -14.76 -23.73 -33.17
C GLN A 234 -13.34 -23.69 -33.73
N LEU A 235 -12.52 -22.74 -33.28
CA LEU A 235 -11.11 -22.67 -33.67
C LEU A 235 -10.29 -23.80 -33.04
N ILE A 236 -10.56 -24.17 -31.79
CA ILE A 236 -9.90 -25.32 -31.16
C ILE A 236 -10.17 -26.62 -31.96
N LYS A 237 -11.41 -26.83 -32.42
CA LYS A 237 -11.78 -27.95 -33.32
C LYS A 237 -11.04 -27.94 -34.67
N ASN A 238 -10.49 -26.79 -35.06
CA ASN A 238 -9.67 -26.60 -36.24
C ASN A 238 -8.15 -26.65 -35.95
N GLY A 239 -7.73 -27.08 -34.75
CA GLY A 239 -6.33 -27.34 -34.41
C GLY A 239 -5.60 -26.18 -33.71
N TYR A 240 -6.33 -25.17 -33.23
CA TYR A 240 -5.75 -24.08 -32.46
C TYR A 240 -5.68 -24.42 -30.97
N LYS A 241 -4.62 -23.97 -30.30
CA LYS A 241 -4.58 -23.94 -28.83
C LYS A 241 -5.42 -22.79 -28.30
N LYS A 242 -5.91 -22.90 -27.07
CA LYS A 242 -6.70 -21.85 -26.43
C LYS A 242 -5.92 -20.54 -26.35
N GLU A 243 -4.65 -20.59 -25.99
CA GLU A 243 -3.76 -19.43 -25.92
C GLU A 243 -3.55 -18.80 -27.30
N GLU A 244 -3.42 -19.60 -28.37
CA GLU A 244 -3.32 -19.07 -29.74
C GLU A 244 -4.59 -18.28 -30.13
N VAL A 245 -5.77 -18.79 -29.78
CA VAL A 245 -7.04 -18.07 -30.03
C VAL A 245 -7.09 -16.75 -29.25
N ILE A 246 -6.68 -16.76 -27.97
CA ILE A 246 -6.67 -15.55 -27.13
C ILE A 246 -5.70 -14.51 -27.68
N PHE A 247 -4.49 -14.93 -28.08
CA PHE A 247 -3.51 -14.06 -28.71
C PHE A 247 -4.04 -13.45 -30.02
N LEU A 248 -4.60 -14.27 -30.92
CA LEU A 248 -5.19 -13.78 -32.18
C LEU A 248 -6.36 -12.84 -31.91
N ASN A 249 -7.23 -13.13 -30.94
CA ASN A 249 -8.32 -12.24 -30.59
C ASN A 249 -7.80 -10.87 -30.13
N GLY A 250 -6.70 -10.84 -29.35
CA GLY A 250 -6.02 -9.62 -28.94
C GLY A 250 -5.39 -8.83 -30.10
N ILE A 251 -4.49 -9.47 -30.84
CA ILE A 251 -3.77 -8.84 -31.97
C ILE A 251 -4.73 -8.32 -33.05
N LEU A 252 -5.72 -9.12 -33.42
CA LEU A 252 -6.64 -8.76 -34.50
C LEU A 252 -7.62 -7.64 -34.10
N THR A 253 -7.91 -7.50 -32.81
CA THR A 253 -8.66 -6.35 -32.28
C THR A 253 -7.85 -5.05 -32.42
N GLY A 254 -6.52 -5.12 -32.29
CA GLY A 254 -5.60 -3.98 -32.44
C GLY A 254 -5.45 -3.45 -33.87
N ALA A 255 -5.82 -4.21 -34.90
CA ALA A 255 -5.62 -3.89 -36.32
C ALA A 255 -6.56 -2.80 -36.92
N ARG A 256 -7.17 -1.97 -36.04
CA ARG A 256 -7.85 -0.67 -36.34
C ARG A 256 -8.91 -0.65 -37.46
N ARG A 257 -9.85 -1.59 -37.52
CA ARG A 257 -11.00 -1.46 -38.46
C ARG A 257 -12.38 -1.81 -37.93
N TYR A 258 -12.53 -2.70 -36.94
CA TYR A 258 -13.81 -3.36 -36.69
C TYR A 258 -14.36 -3.18 -35.27
N LEU A 259 -13.50 -3.29 -34.27
CA LEU A 259 -13.86 -3.01 -32.88
C LEU A 259 -13.35 -1.62 -32.53
N ASP A 260 -14.23 -0.82 -31.93
CA ASP A 260 -13.80 0.41 -31.27
C ASP A 260 -12.86 0.03 -30.12
N PRO A 261 -11.58 0.47 -30.13
CA PRO A 261 -10.63 0.19 -29.07
C PRO A 261 -11.07 0.79 -27.72
N ASN A 262 -12.03 1.72 -27.71
CA ASN A 262 -12.60 2.29 -26.50
C ASN A 262 -13.92 1.60 -26.08
N SER A 263 -14.26 0.44 -26.65
CA SER A 263 -15.44 -0.33 -26.27
C SER A 263 -15.19 -1.29 -25.10
N LEU A 264 -16.24 -1.64 -24.36
CA LEU A 264 -16.19 -2.67 -23.31
C LEU A 264 -15.70 -4.02 -23.82
N THR A 265 -16.02 -4.36 -25.07
CA THR A 265 -15.56 -5.60 -25.70
C THR A 265 -14.04 -5.62 -25.85
N ALA A 266 -13.44 -4.50 -26.26
CA ALA A 266 -11.99 -4.38 -26.38
C ALA A 266 -11.30 -4.47 -25.01
N GLU A 267 -11.84 -3.82 -23.97
CA GLU A 267 -11.34 -3.93 -22.60
C GLU A 267 -11.38 -5.38 -22.09
N LYS A 268 -12.48 -6.11 -22.35
CA LYS A 268 -12.62 -7.53 -21.97
C LYS A 268 -11.59 -8.42 -22.66
N ILE A 269 -11.30 -8.17 -23.94
CA ILE A 269 -10.29 -8.92 -24.69
C ILE A 269 -8.91 -8.64 -24.11
N ALA A 270 -8.57 -7.36 -23.89
CA ALA A 270 -7.29 -6.96 -23.30
C ALA A 270 -7.06 -7.61 -21.93
N VAL A 271 -8.04 -7.56 -21.02
CA VAL A 271 -7.95 -8.24 -19.72
C VAL A 271 -7.78 -9.74 -19.86
N LYS A 272 -8.49 -10.38 -20.80
CA LYS A 272 -8.34 -11.83 -21.05
C LYS A 272 -6.94 -12.19 -21.54
N VAL A 273 -6.35 -11.37 -22.42
CA VAL A 273 -4.96 -11.53 -22.89
C VAL A 273 -4.00 -11.44 -21.71
N LEU A 274 -4.06 -10.37 -20.91
CA LEU A 274 -3.16 -10.19 -19.76
C LEU A 274 -3.29 -11.33 -18.74
N LYS A 275 -4.52 -11.74 -18.39
CA LYS A 275 -4.77 -12.87 -17.48
C LYS A 275 -4.33 -14.23 -18.00
N THR A 276 -4.08 -14.35 -19.30
CA THR A 276 -3.63 -15.61 -19.91
C THR A 276 -2.11 -15.70 -20.00
N PHE A 277 -1.44 -14.59 -20.30
CA PHE A 277 -0.02 -14.60 -20.67
C PHE A 277 0.93 -14.08 -19.60
N LEU A 278 0.46 -13.22 -18.69
CA LEU A 278 1.32 -12.71 -17.62
C LEU A 278 1.51 -13.71 -16.46
N PRO A 279 0.48 -14.42 -15.97
CA PRO A 279 0.66 -15.35 -14.85
C PRO A 279 1.39 -16.64 -15.26
N GLY A 280 2.02 -17.30 -14.29
CA GLY A 280 2.64 -18.61 -14.47
C GLY A 280 4.11 -18.58 -14.89
N GLU A 281 4.75 -19.75 -14.85
CA GLU A 281 6.16 -19.92 -15.24
C GLU A 281 6.38 -20.02 -16.75
N LYS A 282 5.33 -20.31 -17.52
CA LYS A 282 5.42 -20.53 -18.97
C LYS A 282 5.83 -19.24 -19.68
N MET A 283 6.96 -19.28 -20.39
CA MET A 283 7.39 -18.19 -21.27
C MET A 283 6.75 -18.29 -22.65
N TYR A 284 6.42 -17.13 -23.21
CA TYR A 284 5.89 -16.98 -24.56
C TYR A 284 6.87 -16.22 -25.46
N PRO A 285 6.68 -16.21 -26.80
CA PRO A 285 7.46 -15.37 -27.69
C PRO A 285 7.28 -13.87 -27.39
N ASP A 286 8.29 -13.05 -27.69
CA ASP A 286 8.33 -11.62 -27.33
C ASP A 286 7.11 -10.82 -27.80
N VAL A 287 6.59 -11.12 -28.98
CA VAL A 287 5.38 -10.51 -29.54
C VAL A 287 4.15 -10.60 -28.61
N VAL A 288 4.08 -11.64 -27.76
CA VAL A 288 3.00 -11.79 -26.78
C VAL A 288 3.14 -10.75 -25.68
N TYR A 289 4.36 -10.50 -25.22
CA TYR A 289 4.65 -9.49 -24.19
C TYR A 289 4.54 -8.08 -24.75
N GLU A 290 4.93 -7.84 -26.00
CA GLU A 290 4.68 -6.58 -26.72
C GLU A 290 3.19 -6.26 -26.84
N LEU A 291 2.35 -7.28 -27.11
CA LEU A 291 0.90 -7.14 -27.09
C LEU A 291 0.40 -6.80 -25.68
N CYS A 292 0.91 -7.49 -24.66
CA CYS A 292 0.55 -7.21 -23.26
C CYS A 292 0.90 -5.78 -22.87
N GLU A 293 2.11 -5.33 -23.20
CA GLU A 293 2.57 -3.96 -22.95
C GLU A 293 1.70 -2.93 -23.69
N THR A 294 1.33 -3.22 -24.94
CA THR A 294 0.41 -2.36 -25.72
C THR A 294 -0.92 -2.18 -24.97
N PHE A 295 -1.48 -3.24 -24.42
CA PHE A 295 -2.72 -3.16 -23.64
C PHE A 295 -2.55 -2.47 -22.28
N LEU A 296 -1.45 -2.74 -21.57
CA LEU A 296 -1.12 -2.06 -20.31
C LEU A 296 -1.01 -0.54 -20.51
N ARG A 297 -0.35 -0.09 -21.59
CA ARG A 297 -0.25 1.33 -21.93
C ARG A 297 -1.59 1.92 -22.38
N LYS A 298 -2.32 1.22 -23.26
CA LYS A 298 -3.59 1.72 -23.80
C LYS A 298 -4.67 1.86 -22.73
N TYR A 299 -4.69 0.96 -21.76
CA TYR A 299 -5.71 0.90 -20.72
C TYR A 299 -5.18 1.22 -19.32
N ASP A 300 -4.12 2.05 -19.23
CA ASP A 300 -3.74 2.71 -17.96
C ASP A 300 -4.83 3.66 -17.46
N CYS A 301 -5.80 3.99 -18.32
CA CYS A 301 -7.12 4.49 -17.98
C CYS A 301 -8.15 3.81 -18.89
N PHE A 302 -9.11 3.10 -18.30
CA PHE A 302 -10.18 2.44 -19.04
C PHE A 302 -11.20 3.46 -19.57
N PRO A 303 -11.50 3.46 -20.88
CA PRO A 303 -12.55 4.31 -21.43
C PRO A 303 -13.96 4.01 -20.90
N VAL A 304 -14.30 2.74 -20.66
CA VAL A 304 -15.65 2.30 -20.23
C VAL A 304 -15.69 1.83 -18.78
N ARG A 305 -14.54 1.46 -18.21
CA ARG A 305 -14.36 0.96 -16.83
C ARG A 305 -14.95 -0.43 -16.61
N LEU A 306 -14.37 -1.43 -17.26
CA LEU A 306 -14.72 -2.84 -17.07
C LEU A 306 -14.81 -3.22 -15.58
N GLY A 307 -16.02 -3.61 -15.13
CA GLY A 307 -16.26 -4.00 -13.74
C GLY A 307 -16.08 -2.86 -12.72
N GLY A 308 -16.24 -1.61 -13.15
CA GLY A 308 -16.04 -0.42 -12.32
C GLY A 308 -14.58 -0.05 -12.10
N GLN A 309 -13.62 -0.79 -12.68
CA GLN A 309 -12.20 -0.53 -12.50
C GLN A 309 -11.74 0.63 -13.38
N GLU A 310 -10.92 1.51 -12.82
CA GLU A 310 -10.37 2.67 -13.57
C GLU A 310 -9.19 2.28 -14.47
N LYS A 311 -8.44 1.25 -14.09
CA LYS A 311 -7.22 0.84 -14.80
C LYS A 311 -7.18 -0.67 -15.01
N ILE A 312 -6.52 -1.09 -16.08
CA ILE A 312 -6.39 -2.52 -16.42
C ILE A 312 -5.59 -3.31 -15.39
N GLN A 313 -4.62 -2.68 -14.73
CA GLN A 313 -3.80 -3.28 -13.68
C GLN A 313 -4.68 -3.75 -12.51
N ASN A 314 -5.75 -3.03 -12.16
CA ASN A 314 -6.65 -3.42 -11.07
C ASN A 314 -7.39 -4.73 -11.38
N CYS A 315 -7.61 -5.05 -12.66
CA CYS A 315 -8.23 -6.32 -13.06
C CYS A 315 -7.30 -7.52 -12.85
N LEU A 316 -6.01 -7.30 -12.58
CA LEU A 316 -4.98 -8.33 -12.39
C LEU A 316 -4.67 -8.58 -10.91
N TYR A 317 -5.51 -8.12 -9.98
CA TYR A 317 -5.33 -8.36 -8.55
C TYR A 317 -5.17 -9.86 -8.23
N GLY A 318 -4.22 -10.19 -7.35
CA GLY A 318 -3.89 -11.56 -6.96
C GLY A 318 -3.05 -12.35 -7.98
N MET A 319 -2.66 -11.75 -9.11
CA MET A 319 -1.74 -12.36 -10.05
C MET A 319 -0.33 -12.47 -9.46
N LYS A 320 0.29 -13.65 -9.60
CA LYS A 320 1.69 -13.89 -9.27
C LYS A 320 2.59 -13.70 -10.48
N VAL A 321 3.74 -13.08 -10.27
CA VAL A 321 4.79 -12.90 -11.29
C VAL A 321 5.85 -13.98 -11.07
N GLU A 322 5.87 -14.97 -11.95
CA GLU A 322 6.69 -16.18 -11.76
C GLU A 322 7.76 -16.36 -12.84
N ASN A 323 7.79 -15.50 -13.86
CA ASN A 323 8.83 -15.51 -14.89
C ASN A 323 9.37 -14.09 -15.15
N VAL A 324 10.62 -14.04 -15.61
CA VAL A 324 11.38 -12.81 -15.85
C VAL A 324 10.70 -11.91 -16.88
N ARG A 325 10.14 -12.49 -17.94
CA ARG A 325 9.59 -11.70 -19.04
C ARG A 325 8.30 -10.97 -18.64
N THR A 326 7.46 -11.62 -17.84
CA THR A 326 6.31 -10.97 -17.18
C THR A 326 6.78 -9.82 -16.28
N PHE A 327 7.80 -10.04 -15.44
CA PHE A 327 8.35 -9.00 -14.58
C PHE A 327 8.77 -7.77 -15.39
N LEU A 328 9.58 -7.96 -16.44
CA LEU A 328 10.05 -6.87 -17.30
C LEU A 328 8.90 -6.14 -17.99
N THR A 329 7.84 -6.86 -18.37
CA THR A 329 6.63 -6.29 -18.99
C THR A 329 5.88 -5.38 -18.01
N LEU A 330 5.88 -5.72 -16.71
CA LEU A 330 5.19 -4.97 -15.67
C LEU A 330 6.06 -3.89 -15.01
N PHE A 331 7.38 -3.99 -15.12
CA PHE A 331 8.35 -3.11 -14.46
C PHE A 331 8.17 -1.61 -14.78
N PRO A 332 7.85 -1.19 -16.02
CA PRO A 332 7.56 0.20 -16.33
C PRO A 332 6.37 0.79 -15.57
N PHE A 333 5.46 -0.07 -15.08
CA PHE A 333 4.22 0.33 -14.42
C PHE A 333 4.31 0.33 -12.89
N ARG A 334 5.50 0.11 -12.31
CA ARG A 334 5.72 -0.03 -10.86
C ARG A 334 5.26 1.13 -9.98
N LYS A 335 5.22 2.37 -10.50
CA LYS A 335 4.74 3.53 -9.73
C LYS A 335 3.23 3.45 -9.42
N ASN A 336 2.46 2.84 -10.31
CA ASN A 336 1.00 2.78 -10.25
C ASN A 336 0.47 1.33 -10.14
N GLY A 337 1.37 0.34 -10.12
CA GLY A 337 1.06 -1.07 -10.09
C GLY A 337 1.18 -1.67 -8.68
N MET A 338 0.90 -2.98 -8.58
CA MET A 338 1.06 -3.73 -7.34
C MET A 338 2.55 -3.94 -7.05
N LYS A 339 2.98 -3.65 -5.81
CA LYS A 339 4.39 -3.80 -5.42
C LYS A 339 4.89 -5.24 -5.55
N GLU A 340 4.03 -6.23 -5.30
CA GLU A 340 4.43 -7.65 -5.33
C GLU A 340 4.83 -8.14 -6.72
N TRP A 341 4.42 -7.44 -7.78
CA TRP A 341 4.83 -7.78 -9.15
C TRP A 341 6.31 -7.50 -9.41
N HIS A 342 6.95 -6.72 -8.53
CA HIS A 342 8.34 -6.28 -8.68
C HIS A 342 9.26 -6.93 -7.65
N TYR A 343 8.82 -8.01 -7.01
CA TYR A 343 9.66 -8.81 -6.12
C TYR A 343 10.56 -9.76 -6.93
N ILE A 344 11.81 -9.89 -6.48
CA ILE A 344 12.82 -10.75 -7.12
C ILE A 344 13.39 -11.72 -6.09
N ASN A 345 13.12 -13.01 -6.29
CA ASN A 345 13.64 -14.04 -5.39
C ASN A 345 15.04 -14.48 -5.81
N LEU A 346 16.09 -13.92 -5.22
CA LEU A 346 17.46 -14.24 -5.58
C LEU A 346 17.89 -15.69 -5.27
N ASN A 347 17.09 -16.44 -4.49
CA ASN A 347 17.30 -17.89 -4.32
C ASN A 347 16.95 -18.71 -5.58
N GLN A 348 16.32 -18.09 -6.59
CA GLN A 348 16.05 -18.72 -7.86
C GLN A 348 16.91 -18.08 -8.96
N GLU A 349 17.76 -18.89 -9.60
CA GLU A 349 18.72 -18.42 -10.62
C GLU A 349 18.09 -17.64 -11.77
N LYS A 350 16.81 -17.90 -12.08
CA LYS A 350 16.08 -17.17 -13.13
C LYS A 350 16.10 -15.65 -12.92
N TRP A 351 16.08 -15.16 -11.68
CA TRP A 351 16.06 -13.73 -11.38
C TRP A 351 17.44 -13.06 -11.43
N HIS A 352 18.53 -13.83 -11.50
CA HIS A 352 19.89 -13.30 -11.45
C HIS A 352 20.20 -12.36 -12.61
N CYS A 353 19.59 -12.62 -13.78
CA CYS A 353 19.74 -11.74 -14.95
C CYS A 353 19.25 -10.31 -14.70
N MET A 354 18.40 -10.06 -13.69
CA MET A 354 17.93 -8.72 -13.33
C MET A 354 19.05 -7.78 -12.89
N ALA A 355 20.13 -8.30 -12.30
CA ALA A 355 21.30 -7.50 -11.93
C ALA A 355 21.97 -6.83 -13.15
N THR A 356 21.82 -7.42 -14.35
CA THR A 356 22.38 -6.88 -15.61
C THR A 356 21.36 -6.12 -16.45
N GLN A 357 20.07 -6.42 -16.30
CA GLN A 357 19.01 -5.84 -17.12
C GLN A 357 18.39 -4.57 -16.52
N LEU A 358 18.52 -4.39 -15.21
CA LEU A 358 18.06 -3.19 -14.50
C LEU A 358 19.23 -2.27 -14.18
N LYS A 359 18.94 -0.98 -13.96
CA LYS A 359 19.93 -0.08 -13.35
C LYS A 359 20.22 -0.54 -11.92
N GLU A 360 21.43 -0.29 -11.45
CA GLU A 360 21.88 -0.69 -10.10
C GLU A 360 20.91 -0.25 -9.00
N GLU A 361 20.49 1.03 -9.01
CA GLU A 361 19.52 1.58 -8.06
C GLU A 361 18.14 0.90 -8.15
N GLU A 362 17.70 0.54 -9.35
CA GLU A 362 16.41 -0.12 -9.59
C GLU A 362 16.43 -1.57 -9.12
N PHE A 363 17.54 -2.28 -9.36
CA PHE A 363 17.77 -3.62 -8.87
C PHE A 363 17.82 -3.65 -7.33
N GLU A 364 18.60 -2.75 -6.72
CA GLU A 364 18.70 -2.64 -5.26
C GLU A 364 17.33 -2.33 -4.66
N LYS A 365 16.53 -1.45 -5.27
CA LYS A 365 15.17 -1.18 -4.82
C LYS A 365 14.28 -2.44 -4.84
N CYS A 366 14.33 -3.24 -5.91
CA CYS A 366 13.59 -4.50 -5.97
C CYS A 366 14.03 -5.49 -4.90
N VAL A 367 15.33 -5.57 -4.61
CA VAL A 367 15.86 -6.36 -3.50
C VAL A 367 15.30 -5.89 -2.16
N ASN A 368 15.35 -4.59 -1.89
CA ASN A 368 14.86 -4.00 -0.64
C ASN A 368 13.36 -4.25 -0.45
N ASP A 369 12.56 -4.02 -1.50
CA ASP A 369 11.12 -4.25 -1.48
C ASP A 369 10.79 -5.73 -1.26
N THR A 370 11.61 -6.66 -1.80
CA THR A 370 11.44 -8.10 -1.60
C THR A 370 11.79 -8.51 -0.17
N LEU A 371 12.92 -8.05 0.36
CA LEU A 371 13.35 -8.38 1.73
C LEU A 371 12.39 -7.82 2.78
N ARG A 372 11.90 -6.59 2.58
CA ARG A 372 10.99 -5.93 3.51
C ARG A 372 9.65 -6.64 3.64
N ASN A 373 9.08 -7.11 2.53
CA ASN A 373 7.73 -7.65 2.50
C ASN A 373 7.69 -9.19 2.39
N GLY A 374 8.85 -9.82 2.23
CA GLY A 374 8.98 -11.26 2.17
C GLY A 374 9.04 -11.89 3.56
N THR A 375 8.69 -13.17 3.62
CA THR A 375 8.90 -14.01 4.80
C THR A 375 10.00 -15.00 4.44
N PHE A 376 11.05 -15.04 5.26
CA PHE A 376 12.22 -15.86 5.03
C PHE A 376 12.55 -16.64 6.29
N GLU A 377 12.88 -17.91 6.12
CA GLU A 377 13.61 -18.65 7.16
C GLU A 377 15.10 -18.26 7.10
N LYS A 378 15.81 -18.36 8.23
CA LYS A 378 17.24 -17.97 8.32
C LYS A 378 18.11 -18.53 7.18
N PRO A 379 18.08 -19.83 6.81
CA PRO A 379 18.90 -20.36 5.73
C PRO A 379 18.54 -19.79 4.35
N GLU A 380 17.25 -19.48 4.12
CA GLU A 380 16.79 -18.88 2.87
C GLU A 380 17.29 -17.44 2.74
N LEU A 381 17.30 -16.71 3.85
CA LEU A 381 17.80 -15.34 3.92
C LEU A 381 19.32 -15.29 3.69
N GLU A 382 20.09 -16.18 4.33
CA GLU A 382 21.53 -16.32 4.11
C GLU A 382 21.85 -16.62 2.64
N SER A 383 21.14 -17.59 2.04
CA SER A 383 21.26 -17.91 0.61
C SER A 383 20.92 -16.71 -0.28
N TYR A 384 19.88 -15.96 0.07
CA TYR A 384 19.43 -14.80 -0.71
C TYR A 384 20.51 -13.71 -0.74
N LEU A 385 21.11 -13.43 0.42
CA LEU A 385 22.17 -12.42 0.57
C LEU A 385 23.48 -12.87 -0.07
N ALA A 386 23.82 -14.16 0.00
CA ALA A 386 24.97 -14.71 -0.71
C ALA A 386 24.81 -14.57 -2.23
N ALA A 387 23.60 -14.81 -2.75
CA ALA A 387 23.28 -14.57 -4.16
C ALA A 387 23.41 -13.08 -4.52
N TYR A 388 22.91 -12.17 -3.67
CA TYR A 388 23.11 -10.73 -3.86
C TYR A 388 24.60 -10.36 -3.95
N GLN A 389 25.42 -10.81 -2.98
CA GLN A 389 26.85 -10.52 -2.94
C GLN A 389 27.59 -11.05 -4.17
N LYS A 390 27.22 -12.25 -4.64
CA LYS A 390 27.79 -12.83 -5.87
C LYS A 390 27.44 -12.01 -7.12
N LEU A 391 26.23 -11.44 -7.18
CA LEU A 391 25.75 -10.67 -8.34
C LEU A 391 26.28 -9.24 -8.38
N THR A 392 26.42 -8.60 -7.23
CA THR A 392 26.81 -7.18 -7.13
C THR A 392 28.27 -6.96 -6.74
N GLY A 393 28.92 -7.99 -6.17
CA GLY A 393 30.25 -7.90 -5.58
C GLY A 393 30.31 -7.14 -4.25
N ARG A 394 29.15 -6.81 -3.65
CA ARG A 394 29.06 -6.01 -2.42
C ARG A 394 28.25 -6.75 -1.36
N GLU A 395 28.61 -6.54 -0.10
CA GLU A 395 27.80 -7.04 1.00
C GLU A 395 26.54 -6.17 1.13
N TYR A 396 25.38 -6.82 1.27
CA TYR A 396 24.10 -6.09 1.37
C TYR A 396 24.09 -5.12 2.57
N VAL A 397 24.74 -5.51 3.68
CA VAL A 397 24.84 -4.72 4.93
C VAL A 397 25.49 -3.35 4.71
N GLU A 398 26.31 -3.17 3.66
CA GLU A 398 26.89 -1.87 3.32
C GLU A 398 25.83 -0.79 3.07
N ILE A 399 24.60 -1.17 2.69
CA ILE A 399 23.52 -0.22 2.40
C ILE A 399 23.19 0.67 3.61
N PHE A 400 23.25 0.11 4.82
CA PHE A 400 22.92 0.80 6.07
C PHE A 400 23.95 1.85 6.47
N TRP A 401 25.16 1.77 5.92
CA TRP A 401 26.21 2.77 6.11
C TRP A 401 26.10 3.94 5.12
N LYS A 402 25.44 3.74 3.98
CA LYS A 402 25.45 4.67 2.85
C LYS A 402 24.28 5.65 2.83
N LYS A 403 23.12 5.26 3.36
CA LYS A 403 21.91 6.07 3.31
C LYS A 403 20.99 5.83 4.50
N ILE A 404 20.23 6.85 4.86
CA ILE A 404 19.09 6.76 5.79
C ILE A 404 17.82 6.58 4.97
N ASP A 405 17.11 5.48 5.23
CA ASP A 405 15.84 5.15 4.59
C ASP A 405 14.92 4.47 5.62
N TYR A 406 13.73 5.06 5.81
CA TYR A 406 12.71 4.53 6.72
C TYR A 406 12.29 3.11 6.33
N ASP A 407 12.22 2.82 5.03
CA ASP A 407 11.75 1.54 4.52
C ASP A 407 12.75 0.40 4.80
N LEU A 408 14.02 0.73 5.03
CA LEU A 408 15.08 -0.22 5.36
C LEU A 408 15.12 -0.61 6.85
N ARG A 409 14.39 0.07 7.74
CA ARG A 409 14.34 -0.27 9.17
C ARG A 409 13.89 -1.71 9.40
N HIS A 410 12.84 -2.14 8.69
CA HIS A 410 12.33 -3.51 8.77
C HIS A 410 13.34 -4.54 8.26
N VAL A 411 14.09 -4.20 7.20
CA VAL A 411 15.12 -5.09 6.69
C VAL A 411 16.26 -5.21 7.69
N PHE A 412 16.71 -4.11 8.28
CA PHE A 412 17.72 -4.13 9.34
C PHE A 412 17.31 -5.04 10.50
N HIS A 413 16.09 -4.86 11.01
CA HIS A 413 15.53 -5.69 12.07
C HIS A 413 15.46 -7.17 11.69
N LEU A 414 15.01 -7.48 10.48
CA LEU A 414 14.97 -8.85 9.96
C LEU A 414 16.36 -9.50 9.98
N LEU A 415 17.42 -8.78 9.57
CA LEU A 415 18.78 -9.31 9.57
C LEU A 415 19.35 -9.45 10.98
N SER A 416 19.02 -8.52 11.88
CA SER A 416 19.42 -8.51 13.30
C SER A 416 18.84 -9.72 14.05
N GLU A 417 17.53 -9.94 13.95
CA GLU A 417 16.83 -11.04 14.63
C GLU A 417 17.22 -12.43 14.11
N ASN A 418 17.64 -12.53 12.85
CA ASN A 418 18.16 -13.77 12.28
C ASN A 418 19.67 -13.98 12.56
N GLU A 419 20.32 -13.10 13.34
CA GLU A 419 21.74 -13.12 13.67
C GLU A 419 22.66 -13.08 12.42
N ILE A 420 22.16 -12.54 11.31
CA ILE A 420 22.95 -12.31 10.08
C ILE A 420 23.74 -11.00 10.22
N LEU A 421 23.15 -10.02 10.90
CA LEU A 421 23.77 -8.74 11.24
C LEU A 421 23.95 -8.66 12.76
N ASP A 422 25.18 -8.48 13.23
CA ASP A 422 25.48 -8.34 14.66
C ASP A 422 25.24 -6.89 15.14
N ALA A 423 23.98 -6.55 15.41
CA ALA A 423 23.59 -5.20 15.83
C ALA A 423 24.22 -4.83 17.19
N VAL A 424 24.32 -5.78 18.11
CA VAL A 424 24.96 -5.58 19.42
C VAL A 424 26.45 -5.32 19.26
N GLY A 425 27.14 -6.04 18.38
CA GLY A 425 28.55 -5.82 18.04
C GLY A 425 28.78 -4.44 17.41
N LEU A 426 27.92 -4.02 16.49
CA LEU A 426 27.97 -2.68 15.91
C LEU A 426 27.76 -1.59 16.97
N MET A 427 26.82 -1.77 17.90
CA MET A 427 26.63 -0.85 19.03
C MET A 427 27.86 -0.82 19.96
N LYS A 428 28.49 -1.97 20.26
CA LYS A 428 29.75 -2.01 21.02
C LYS A 428 30.85 -1.23 20.32
N GLN A 429 30.96 -1.36 19.00
CA GLN A 429 31.93 -0.62 18.21
C GLN A 429 31.67 0.89 18.28
N PHE A 430 30.41 1.32 18.08
CA PHE A 430 30.00 2.72 18.22
C PHE A 430 30.43 3.30 19.59
N LEU A 431 30.07 2.62 20.68
CA LEU A 431 30.39 3.06 22.03
C LEU A 431 31.90 3.11 22.31
N LYS A 432 32.66 2.14 21.78
CA LYS A 432 34.12 2.13 21.87
C LYS A 432 34.73 3.33 21.16
N GLU A 433 34.35 3.57 19.91
CA GLU A 433 34.88 4.68 19.12
C GLU A 433 34.47 6.04 19.72
N TYR A 434 33.25 6.17 20.24
CA TYR A 434 32.79 7.38 20.93
C TYR A 434 33.67 7.69 22.16
N ARG A 435 33.99 6.68 22.97
CA ARG A 435 34.90 6.84 24.13
C ARG A 435 36.31 7.23 23.71
N GLU A 436 36.84 6.59 22.65
CA GLU A 436 38.18 6.92 22.13
C GLU A 436 38.26 8.34 21.59
N MET A 437 37.18 8.86 21.00
CA MET A 437 37.06 10.25 20.58
C MET A 437 37.02 11.18 21.81
N ARG A 438 36.16 10.90 22.79
CA ARG A 438 36.01 11.73 24.01
C ARG A 438 37.26 11.76 24.88
N ASN A 439 38.04 10.69 24.89
CA ASN A 439 39.31 10.61 25.63
C ASN A 439 40.48 11.34 24.93
N LYS A 440 40.26 11.94 23.75
CA LYS A 440 41.27 12.69 22.97
C LYS A 440 40.93 14.20 22.93
N GLU A 441 40.96 14.91 24.07
CA GLU A 441 41.15 16.37 24.15
C GLU A 441 41.57 16.79 25.60
N PRO A 442 42.23 17.96 25.82
CA PRO A 442 43.66 18.07 26.14
C PRO A 442 44.02 18.06 27.64
N ASP A 443 45.32 17.84 27.87
CA ASP A 443 46.15 17.92 29.09
C ASP A 443 45.55 18.64 30.34
N PRO A 444 45.54 18.00 31.53
CA PRO A 444 45.05 18.58 32.78
C PRO A 444 45.86 19.78 33.36
N ASP A 445 46.95 20.21 32.74
CA ASP A 445 47.78 21.34 33.23
C ASP A 445 47.36 22.75 32.74
N ALA A 446 46.25 22.89 32.02
CA ALA A 446 45.69 24.21 31.68
C ALA A 446 44.75 24.74 32.79
N PHE A 447 45.28 24.92 34.01
CA PHE A 447 44.64 25.76 35.02
C PHE A 447 44.95 27.24 34.72
N GLU A 448 44.00 27.98 34.16
CA GLU A 448 43.85 29.40 34.47
C GLU A 448 42.47 29.65 35.09
N PRO A 449 42.38 30.23 36.30
CA PRO A 449 41.10 30.54 36.92
C PRO A 449 40.55 31.83 36.31
N ILE A 450 39.46 31.75 35.55
CA ILE A 450 38.70 32.93 35.14
C ILE A 450 37.70 33.29 36.26
N PRO A 451 37.70 34.53 36.78
CA PRO A 451 36.87 34.93 37.89
C PRO A 451 35.41 35.19 37.48
N PHE A 452 34.51 34.90 38.40
CA PHE A 452 33.09 35.22 38.38
C PHE A 452 32.85 36.72 38.11
N ILE A 453 32.08 37.08 37.07
CA ILE A 453 31.22 38.28 36.92
C ILE A 453 30.34 38.15 35.66
N GLY A 454 29.03 38.38 35.81
CA GLY A 454 28.24 39.24 34.92
C GLY A 454 27.62 38.67 33.63
N GLU A 455 26.29 38.48 33.69
CA GLU A 455 25.26 38.38 32.63
C GLU A 455 25.58 38.46 31.12
N ALA A 456 24.87 37.56 30.42
CA ALA A 456 24.30 37.60 29.06
C ALA A 456 25.24 37.63 27.84
N ASP A 457 25.28 36.54 27.06
CA ASP A 457 24.73 36.55 25.69
C ASP A 457 24.67 35.15 25.03
N THR A 458 23.62 35.01 24.21
CA THR A 458 23.36 34.09 23.09
C THR A 458 24.11 32.77 22.97
N GLY A 459 23.33 31.68 22.96
CA GLY A 459 23.80 30.34 22.62
C GLY A 459 24.39 30.23 21.22
N GLU A 460 25.59 29.70 21.17
CA GLU A 460 26.09 28.86 20.09
C GLU A 460 26.60 27.58 20.76
N ASP A 461 25.94 26.46 20.45
CA ASP A 461 26.37 25.12 20.83
C ASP A 461 27.79 24.89 20.31
N GLN A 462 28.76 24.92 21.22
CA GLN A 462 30.09 24.36 20.97
C GLN A 462 29.99 22.83 21.01
N THR A 463 29.31 22.25 20.02
CA THR A 463 29.55 20.84 19.65
C THR A 463 30.88 20.81 18.92
N GLY A 464 31.90 20.21 19.53
CA GLY A 464 33.26 20.20 18.98
C GLY A 464 33.28 19.55 17.58
N GLU A 465 34.16 20.02 16.68
CA GLU A 465 34.31 19.49 15.31
C GLU A 465 34.49 17.96 15.31
N ALA A 466 35.11 17.39 16.35
CA ALA A 466 35.27 15.95 16.54
C ALA A 466 33.94 15.20 16.74
N GLU A 467 32.97 15.77 17.46
CA GLU A 467 31.64 15.17 17.65
C GLU A 467 30.80 15.24 16.37
N LYS A 468 30.96 16.31 15.59
CA LYS A 468 30.31 16.46 14.28
C LYS A 468 30.83 15.44 13.27
N VAL A 469 32.16 15.29 13.15
CA VAL A 469 32.79 14.30 12.25
C VAL A 469 32.50 12.87 12.70
N PHE A 470 32.44 12.61 14.01
CA PHE A 470 32.05 11.31 14.54
C PHE A 470 30.57 10.99 14.24
N GLY A 471 29.70 11.98 14.41
CA GLY A 471 28.29 11.91 14.02
C GLY A 471 28.12 11.55 12.55
N GLU A 472 28.80 12.26 11.63
CA GLU A 472 28.72 12.01 10.18
C GLU A 472 29.11 10.58 9.78
N LYS A 473 30.12 9.98 10.44
CA LYS A 473 30.54 8.59 10.18
C LYS A 473 29.45 7.58 10.54
N TRP A 474 28.76 7.80 11.66
CA TRP A 474 27.82 6.84 12.23
C TRP A 474 26.36 7.16 11.93
N ASP A 475 26.03 8.34 11.42
CA ASP A 475 24.67 8.87 11.30
C ASP A 475 23.70 7.85 10.68
N SER A 476 24.07 7.28 9.54
CA SER A 476 23.24 6.29 8.84
C SER A 476 23.08 4.98 9.62
N MET A 477 24.18 4.38 10.10
CA MET A 477 24.12 3.12 10.83
C MET A 477 23.43 3.28 12.19
N LEU A 478 23.73 4.37 12.89
CA LEU A 478 23.14 4.69 14.19
C LEU A 478 21.64 4.91 14.08
N TYR A 479 21.14 5.51 12.99
CA TYR A 479 19.71 5.57 12.72
C TYR A 479 19.04 4.19 12.74
N TYR A 480 19.66 3.18 12.11
CA TYR A 480 19.13 1.82 12.07
C TYR A 480 19.27 1.10 13.42
N LEU A 481 20.41 1.24 14.09
CA LEU A 481 20.61 0.70 15.44
C LEU A 481 19.61 1.26 16.45
N LYS A 482 19.34 2.57 16.38
CA LYS A 482 18.28 3.21 17.19
C LYS A 482 16.91 2.63 16.89
N ALA A 483 16.57 2.47 15.61
CA ALA A 483 15.28 1.93 15.19
C ALA A 483 15.11 0.45 15.59
N ASP A 484 16.17 -0.35 15.56
CA ASP A 484 16.16 -1.76 15.99
C ASP A 484 16.10 -1.90 17.53
N MET A 485 16.66 -0.93 18.24
CA MET A 485 16.54 -0.80 19.69
C MET A 485 15.18 -0.20 20.11
N GLU A 486 14.51 0.52 19.21
CA GLU A 486 13.19 1.14 19.42
C GLU A 486 12.16 0.05 19.75
N ASP A 487 11.21 0.37 20.64
CA ASP A 487 10.15 -0.52 21.17
C ASP A 487 10.55 -1.64 22.14
N ILE A 488 11.84 -2.00 22.22
CA ILE A 488 12.40 -2.94 23.21
C ILE A 488 11.57 -4.24 23.27
N ASN A 489 11.30 -4.83 22.10
CA ASN A 489 10.42 -5.99 22.00
C ASN A 489 11.17 -7.33 22.05
N THR A 490 12.47 -7.35 21.73
CA THR A 490 13.28 -8.57 21.57
C THR A 490 14.48 -8.59 22.49
N MET A 491 15.07 -9.76 22.75
CA MET A 491 16.28 -9.88 23.57
C MET A 491 17.46 -9.10 23.00
N THR A 492 17.55 -8.98 21.67
CA THR A 492 18.57 -8.17 20.98
C THR A 492 18.40 -6.68 21.27
N SER A 493 17.19 -6.15 21.09
CA SER A 493 16.88 -4.75 21.39
C SER A 493 17.16 -4.40 22.87
N PHE A 494 16.79 -5.27 23.81
CA PHE A 494 17.10 -5.09 25.22
C PHE A 494 18.60 -5.15 25.50
N SER A 495 19.32 -6.11 24.90
CA SER A 495 20.77 -6.24 25.10
C SER A 495 21.53 -5.01 24.60
N MET A 496 21.11 -4.42 23.48
CA MET A 496 21.65 -3.14 23.00
C MET A 496 21.36 -2.01 24.00
N LEU A 497 20.11 -1.87 24.45
CA LEU A 497 19.75 -0.84 25.41
C LEU A 497 20.54 -0.97 26.73
N LYS A 498 20.62 -2.19 27.26
CA LYS A 498 21.40 -2.51 28.46
C LYS A 498 22.86 -2.12 28.31
N LEU A 499 23.46 -2.47 27.16
CA LEU A 499 24.83 -2.11 26.85
C LEU A 499 25.03 -0.60 26.87
N VAL A 500 24.13 0.15 26.22
CA VAL A 500 24.18 1.61 26.17
C VAL A 500 24.07 2.21 27.58
N ILE A 501 23.04 1.84 28.34
CA ILE A 501 22.82 2.35 29.71
C ILE A 501 24.02 2.03 30.61
N THR A 502 24.57 0.82 30.52
CA THR A 502 25.73 0.40 31.32
C THR A 502 26.99 1.21 30.96
N GLN A 503 27.14 1.61 29.70
CA GLN A 503 28.37 2.23 29.21
C GLN A 503 28.38 3.76 29.26
N ILE A 504 27.23 4.41 29.09
CA ILE A 504 27.11 5.88 29.01
C ILE A 504 26.01 6.46 29.92
N GLY A 505 25.26 5.62 30.65
CA GLY A 505 24.18 6.05 31.54
C GLY A 505 22.81 6.14 30.86
N ILE A 506 21.76 6.27 31.67
CA ILE A 506 20.37 6.30 31.19
C ILE A 506 20.00 7.58 30.43
N GLU A 507 20.64 8.70 30.76
CA GLU A 507 20.51 9.97 30.02
C GLU A 507 21.20 9.89 28.65
N GLY A 508 22.25 9.08 28.53
CA GLY A 508 23.00 8.88 27.31
C GLY A 508 23.78 10.10 26.83
N ILE A 509 23.81 10.31 25.51
CA ILE A 509 24.49 11.40 24.83
C ILE A 509 23.43 12.29 24.17
N PRO A 510 23.24 13.55 24.63
CA PRO A 510 22.22 14.45 24.09
C PRO A 510 22.29 14.59 22.56
N GLY A 511 21.14 14.50 21.90
CA GLY A 511 21.01 14.60 20.43
C GLY A 511 21.58 13.42 19.63
N ILE A 512 22.40 12.55 20.24
CA ILE A 512 23.06 11.42 19.56
C ILE A 512 22.46 10.09 19.99
N LEU A 513 22.31 9.80 21.28
CA LEU A 513 21.79 8.52 21.76
C LEU A 513 21.21 8.70 23.16
N GLU A 514 19.89 8.77 23.27
CA GLU A 514 19.17 9.13 24.50
C GLU A 514 18.28 7.96 24.97
N PRO A 515 18.81 7.02 25.78
CA PRO A 515 18.07 5.83 26.23
C PRO A 515 16.79 6.18 26.97
N TRP A 516 16.82 7.17 27.87
CA TRP A 516 15.63 7.59 28.61
C TRP A 516 14.51 8.05 27.68
N SER A 517 14.79 8.89 26.68
CA SER A 517 13.77 9.35 25.73
C SER A 517 13.15 8.20 24.94
N MET A 518 13.93 7.15 24.62
CA MET A 518 13.40 5.94 23.99
C MET A 518 12.49 5.16 24.95
N ILE A 519 12.95 4.87 26.16
CA ILE A 519 12.17 4.20 27.21
C ILE A 519 10.86 4.96 27.48
N GLN A 520 10.94 6.28 27.61
CA GLN A 520 9.79 7.14 27.88
C GLN A 520 8.72 7.03 26.79
N ARG A 521 9.13 7.02 25.51
CA ARG A 521 8.22 6.86 24.37
C ARG A 521 7.65 5.44 24.29
N THR A 522 8.51 4.41 24.42
CA THR A 522 8.13 3.00 24.30
C THR A 522 7.16 2.54 25.39
N PHE A 523 7.27 3.10 26.60
CA PHE A 523 6.45 2.70 27.75
C PHE A 523 5.42 3.76 28.17
N SER A 524 5.18 4.77 27.33
CA SER A 524 4.24 5.87 27.58
C SER A 524 4.44 6.56 28.94
N LEU A 525 5.69 6.83 29.32
CA LEU A 525 6.07 7.40 30.63
C LEU A 525 5.99 8.93 30.68
N TYR A 526 5.23 9.55 29.78
CA TYR A 526 4.88 10.97 29.89
C TYR A 526 3.74 11.15 30.90
N PRO A 527 3.62 12.32 31.57
CA PRO A 527 2.65 12.52 32.67
C PRO A 527 1.22 12.11 32.33
N TYR A 528 0.80 12.41 31.09
CA TYR A 528 -0.54 12.05 30.61
C TYR A 528 -0.73 10.54 30.44
N GLY A 529 0.25 9.81 29.89
CA GLY A 529 0.19 8.36 29.69
C GLY A 529 0.17 7.61 31.01
N ILE A 530 1.01 8.04 31.95
CA ILE A 530 1.01 7.56 33.34
C ILE A 530 -0.36 7.77 34.01
N SER A 531 -0.92 8.98 33.90
CA SER A 531 -2.21 9.30 34.52
C SER A 531 -3.37 8.44 34.01
N ARG A 532 -3.33 8.08 32.72
CA ARG A 532 -4.34 7.25 32.02
C ARG A 532 -4.14 5.75 32.20
N GLY A 533 -3.05 5.32 32.82
CA GLY A 533 -2.75 3.91 32.98
C GLY A 533 -2.26 3.26 31.68
N GLU A 534 -1.65 4.02 30.78
CA GLU A 534 -1.17 3.52 29.48
C GLU A 534 0.17 2.75 29.61
N CYS A 535 0.92 2.94 30.70
CA CYS A 535 2.24 2.32 30.89
C CYS A 535 2.17 0.80 30.99
N GLU A 536 2.88 0.10 30.10
CA GLU A 536 2.91 -1.37 30.04
C GLU A 536 4.34 -1.86 29.83
N ILE A 537 4.94 -2.50 30.84
CA ILE A 537 6.32 -3.01 30.78
C ILE A 537 6.38 -4.39 30.11
N CYS A 538 5.32 -5.18 30.24
CA CYS A 538 5.34 -6.56 29.76
C CYS A 538 5.46 -6.59 28.23
N ARG A 539 6.32 -7.48 27.73
CA ARG A 539 6.56 -7.75 26.31
C ARG A 539 6.61 -9.26 26.07
N PRO A 540 5.90 -9.80 25.06
CA PRO A 540 5.79 -11.25 24.87
C PRO A 540 7.10 -12.00 24.63
N LEU A 541 8.09 -11.37 23.98
CA LEU A 541 9.34 -12.02 23.58
C LEU A 541 10.49 -11.76 24.57
N LEU A 542 10.22 -11.10 25.70
CA LEU A 542 11.21 -10.85 26.75
C LEU A 542 11.01 -11.80 27.92
N GLU A 543 12.12 -12.15 28.56
CA GLU A 543 12.10 -12.99 29.76
C GLU A 543 11.74 -12.18 31.00
N ARG A 544 11.22 -12.87 32.02
CA ARG A 544 10.82 -12.29 33.31
C ARG A 544 11.90 -11.41 33.95
N GLY A 545 13.16 -11.86 33.95
CA GLY A 545 14.27 -11.10 34.53
C GLY A 545 14.52 -9.77 33.82
N VAL A 546 14.24 -9.72 32.51
CA VAL A 546 14.37 -8.50 31.70
C VAL A 546 13.30 -7.48 32.07
N HIS A 547 12.04 -7.92 32.26
CA HIS A 547 10.97 -7.01 32.70
C HIS A 547 11.29 -6.39 34.08
N GLN A 548 11.84 -7.19 34.99
CA GLN A 548 12.24 -6.70 36.32
C GLN A 548 13.36 -5.66 36.20
N GLU A 549 14.37 -5.90 35.37
CA GLU A 549 15.47 -4.96 35.16
C GLU A 549 14.98 -3.65 34.51
N LEU A 550 14.11 -3.73 33.50
CA LEU A 550 13.46 -2.56 32.90
C LEU A 550 12.65 -1.76 33.92
N PHE A 551 11.87 -2.45 34.77
CA PHE A 551 11.12 -1.81 35.83
C PHE A 551 12.04 -1.07 36.79
N MET A 552 13.14 -1.68 37.23
CA MET A 552 14.10 -1.04 38.13
C MET A 552 14.71 0.23 37.51
N TRP A 553 15.14 0.20 36.25
CA TRP A 553 15.69 1.39 35.59
C TRP A 553 14.68 2.53 35.49
N ILE A 554 13.43 2.22 35.15
CA ILE A 554 12.36 3.21 35.03
C ILE A 554 12.00 3.78 36.41
N GLU A 555 11.84 2.90 37.39
CA GLU A 555 11.46 3.23 38.76
C GLU A 555 12.50 4.13 39.42
N GLU A 556 13.78 3.73 39.36
CA GLU A 556 14.90 4.51 39.90
C GLU A 556 14.99 5.88 39.24
N HIS A 557 14.90 5.93 37.91
CA HIS A 557 14.98 7.19 37.19
C HIS A 557 13.82 8.13 37.54
N LEU A 558 12.57 7.65 37.50
CA LEU A 558 11.39 8.45 37.85
C LEU A 558 11.43 8.91 39.31
N PHE A 559 11.92 8.08 40.23
CA PHE A 559 12.08 8.45 41.63
C PHE A 559 13.05 9.64 41.80
N LEU A 560 14.13 9.67 41.00
CA LEU A 560 15.13 10.72 41.07
C LEU A 560 14.73 12.00 40.30
N THR A 561 14.02 11.88 39.18
CA THR A 561 13.78 13.00 38.25
C THR A 561 12.35 13.53 38.24
N ASP A 562 11.35 12.71 38.59
CA ASP A 562 9.92 13.06 38.51
C ASP A 562 9.08 12.43 39.64
N VAL A 563 9.37 12.88 40.87
CA VAL A 563 8.67 12.46 42.09
C VAL A 563 7.15 12.68 41.98
N GLY A 564 6.71 13.67 41.21
CA GLY A 564 5.29 13.98 41.01
C GLY A 564 4.53 12.88 40.29
N ASN A 565 5.13 12.24 39.29
CA ASN A 565 4.51 11.15 38.55
C ASN A 565 4.85 9.76 39.10
N TYR A 566 5.86 9.62 39.96
CA TYR A 566 6.32 8.34 40.52
C TYR A 566 5.20 7.49 41.14
N ILE A 567 4.39 8.06 42.04
CA ILE A 567 3.27 7.33 42.69
C ILE A 567 2.20 6.93 41.66
N SER A 568 1.93 7.79 40.69
CA SER A 568 0.98 7.51 39.61
C SER A 568 1.48 6.41 38.66
N PHE A 569 2.79 6.34 38.43
CA PHE A 569 3.45 5.29 37.67
C PHE A 569 3.33 3.93 38.38
N LEU A 570 3.69 3.85 39.66
CA LEU A 570 3.56 2.60 40.43
C LEU A 570 2.11 2.11 40.45
N ARG A 571 1.14 3.03 40.65
CA ARG A 571 -0.29 2.72 40.52
C ARG A 571 -0.62 2.14 39.13
N SER A 572 -0.17 2.80 38.07
CA SER A 572 -0.42 2.35 36.68
C SER A 572 0.08 0.93 36.46
N ILE A 573 1.33 0.63 36.86
CA ILE A 573 1.93 -0.69 36.70
C ILE A 573 1.20 -1.75 37.53
N LEU A 574 0.96 -1.51 38.82
CA LEU A 574 0.30 -2.48 39.69
C LEU A 574 -1.15 -2.80 39.25
N LEU A 575 -1.82 -1.88 38.57
CA LEU A 575 -3.15 -2.14 38.03
C LEU A 575 -3.14 -3.05 36.81
N LYS A 576 -2.04 -3.18 36.06
CA LYS A 576 -1.96 -4.07 34.88
C LYS A 576 -2.07 -5.54 35.26
N ASP A 577 -2.85 -6.29 34.49
CA ASP A 577 -2.99 -7.74 34.70
C ASP A 577 -1.68 -8.49 34.40
N SER A 578 -0.88 -7.96 33.47
CA SER A 578 0.43 -8.47 33.08
C SER A 578 1.47 -8.41 34.19
N THR A 579 1.29 -7.59 35.23
CA THR A 579 2.27 -7.41 36.31
C THR A 579 2.56 -8.71 37.06
N GLY A 580 1.56 -9.58 37.20
CA GLY A 580 1.75 -10.90 37.81
C GLY A 580 2.58 -11.88 36.97
N LEU A 581 2.86 -11.58 35.70
CA LEU A 581 3.70 -12.41 34.82
C LEU A 581 5.19 -12.23 35.11
N TRP A 582 5.60 -11.08 35.66
CA TRP A 582 7.01 -10.76 35.86
C TRP A 582 7.38 -10.29 37.28
N MET A 583 6.45 -9.73 38.05
CA MET A 583 6.66 -9.35 39.46
C MET A 583 6.12 -10.43 40.40
N GLU A 584 6.85 -10.76 41.48
CA GLU A 584 6.35 -11.72 42.47
C GLU A 584 5.06 -11.18 43.13
N PRO A 585 4.02 -12.00 43.35
CA PRO A 585 2.77 -11.55 43.97
C PRO A 585 2.97 -10.91 45.35
N LYS A 586 3.93 -11.39 46.13
CA LYS A 586 4.26 -10.82 47.44
C LYS A 586 4.89 -9.43 47.33
N GLU A 587 5.76 -9.22 46.35
CA GLU A 587 6.40 -7.93 46.08
C GLU A 587 5.37 -6.91 45.60
N ALA A 588 4.53 -7.30 44.64
CA ALA A 588 3.44 -6.47 44.12
C ALA A 588 2.46 -6.08 45.24
N MET A 589 2.12 -7.03 46.12
CA MET A 589 1.26 -6.78 47.28
C MET A 589 1.90 -5.79 48.27
N GLN A 590 3.19 -5.97 48.58
CA GLN A 590 3.90 -5.08 49.49
C GLN A 590 3.97 -3.65 48.92
N MET A 591 4.35 -3.52 47.66
CA MET A 591 4.39 -2.23 46.95
C MET A 591 3.02 -1.55 46.91
N ALA A 592 1.95 -2.31 46.62
CA ALA A 592 0.58 -1.79 46.65
C ALA A 592 0.22 -1.25 48.04
N LYS A 593 0.55 -1.98 49.12
CA LYS A 593 0.30 -1.55 50.50
C LYS A 593 1.05 -0.24 50.84
N GLU A 594 2.27 -0.09 50.37
CA GLU A 594 3.10 1.09 50.62
C GLU A 594 2.61 2.33 49.88
N ILE A 595 2.10 2.22 48.64
CA ILE A 595 1.64 3.39 47.87
C ILE A 595 0.23 3.85 48.24
N LEU A 596 -0.62 2.99 48.81
CA LEU A 596 -2.02 3.28 49.11
C LEU A 596 -2.27 4.59 49.91
N PRO A 597 -1.45 4.96 50.92
CA PRO A 597 -1.60 6.22 51.65
C PRO A 597 -1.39 7.46 50.78
N TYR A 598 -0.54 7.36 49.76
CA TYR A 598 -0.07 8.49 48.95
C TYR A 598 -0.89 8.74 47.70
N LEU A 599 -1.78 7.83 47.32
CA LEU A 599 -2.67 8.04 46.18
C LEU A 599 -3.68 9.15 46.50
N GLU A 600 -4.07 9.97 45.52
CA GLU A 600 -5.17 10.93 45.70
C GLU A 600 -6.50 10.39 45.15
N ASP A 601 -6.41 9.59 44.09
CA ASP A 601 -7.50 8.94 43.37
C ASP A 601 -8.20 7.85 44.21
N SER A 602 -9.49 8.05 44.51
CA SER A 602 -10.32 7.12 45.27
C SER A 602 -10.65 5.83 44.51
N SER A 603 -10.76 5.89 43.18
CA SER A 603 -11.09 4.75 42.31
C SER A 603 -9.90 3.81 42.12
N GLY A 604 -8.72 4.37 41.85
CA GLY A 604 -7.45 3.63 41.76
C GLY A 604 -7.09 2.95 43.08
N LYS A 605 -7.26 3.66 44.21
CA LYS A 605 -7.12 3.07 45.55
C LYS A 605 -8.00 1.84 45.73
N GLU A 606 -9.29 1.95 45.44
CA GLU A 606 -10.23 0.85 45.67
C GLU A 606 -9.96 -0.34 44.75
N THR A 607 -9.48 -0.09 43.54
CA THR A 607 -9.11 -1.16 42.60
C THR A 607 -7.84 -1.89 43.04
N LEU A 608 -6.82 -1.17 43.53
CA LEU A 608 -5.63 -1.80 44.12
C LEU A 608 -5.97 -2.62 45.36
N ARG A 609 -6.85 -2.11 46.23
CA ARG A 609 -7.32 -2.85 47.41
C ARG A 609 -7.98 -4.18 47.02
N ARG A 610 -8.90 -4.16 46.05
CA ARG A 610 -9.56 -5.38 45.56
C ARG A 610 -8.58 -6.38 44.94
N LYS A 611 -7.51 -5.90 44.31
CA LYS A 611 -6.52 -6.76 43.63
C LYS A 611 -5.51 -7.40 44.58
N TYR A 612 -5.09 -6.68 45.63
CA TYR A 612 -3.95 -7.10 46.46
C TYR A 612 -4.24 -7.29 47.96
N MET A 613 -5.39 -6.89 48.48
CA MET A 613 -5.74 -7.09 49.91
C MET A 613 -6.58 -8.36 50.11
N SER A 614 -6.46 -8.96 51.30
CA SER A 614 -7.28 -10.13 51.66
C SER A 614 -8.73 -9.72 51.99
N GLU A 615 -9.68 -10.66 51.92
CA GLU A 615 -11.07 -10.38 52.31
C GLU A 615 -11.21 -9.96 53.79
N GLU A 616 -10.30 -10.38 54.66
CA GLU A 616 -10.30 -9.98 56.07
C GLU A 616 -9.83 -8.52 56.23
N GLU A 617 -8.79 -8.14 55.50
CA GLU A 617 -8.27 -6.77 55.49
C GLU A 617 -9.31 -5.78 54.90
N LEU A 618 -10.01 -6.17 53.84
CA LEU A 618 -11.10 -5.38 53.24
C LEU A 618 -12.26 -5.19 54.22
N ARG A 619 -12.72 -6.27 54.88
CA ARG A 619 -13.80 -6.20 55.88
C ARG A 619 -13.43 -5.32 57.07
N SER A 620 -12.20 -5.41 57.56
CA SER A 620 -11.72 -4.54 58.65
C SER A 620 -11.76 -3.06 58.28
N LEU A 621 -11.37 -2.72 57.04
CA LEU A 621 -11.40 -1.33 56.56
C LEU A 621 -12.83 -0.80 56.36
N GLU A 622 -13.75 -1.64 55.89
CA GLU A 622 -15.17 -1.29 55.78
C GLU A 622 -15.78 -1.03 57.16
N MET A 623 -15.53 -1.90 58.13
CA MET A 623 -15.98 -1.72 59.51
C MET A 623 -15.41 -0.43 60.14
N GLU A 624 -14.16 -0.08 59.86
CA GLU A 624 -13.55 1.16 60.34
C GLU A 624 -14.18 2.40 59.70
N LYS A 625 -14.46 2.37 58.38
CA LYS A 625 -15.16 3.45 57.66
C LYS A 625 -16.58 3.63 58.20
N GLU A 626 -17.33 2.55 58.36
CA GLU A 626 -18.68 2.58 58.95
C GLU A 626 -18.63 3.12 60.38
N TRP A 627 -17.70 2.65 61.20
CA TRP A 627 -17.53 3.14 62.55
C TRP A 627 -17.22 4.64 62.59
N LYS A 628 -16.32 5.14 61.74
CA LYS A 628 -16.00 6.58 61.61
C LYS A 628 -17.23 7.39 61.17
N GLN A 629 -17.98 6.93 60.17
CA GLN A 629 -19.22 7.59 59.74
C GLN A 629 -20.27 7.63 60.86
N ILE A 630 -20.44 6.53 61.59
CA ILE A 630 -21.35 6.47 62.74
C ILE A 630 -20.93 7.46 63.82
N GLN A 631 -19.63 7.56 64.13
CA GLN A 631 -19.09 8.51 65.11
C GLN A 631 -19.28 9.96 64.65
N GLU A 632 -18.95 10.31 63.40
CA GLU A 632 -19.17 11.65 62.87
C GLU A 632 -20.65 12.06 62.89
N THR A 633 -21.53 11.14 62.51
CA THR A 633 -22.98 11.38 62.51
C THR A 633 -23.49 11.58 63.94
N ARG A 634 -22.98 10.82 64.91
CA ARG A 634 -23.28 11.00 66.34
C ARG A 634 -22.80 12.35 66.86
N MET A 635 -21.58 12.74 66.52
CA MET A 635 -20.99 14.03 66.94
C MET A 635 -21.77 15.21 66.37
N ARG A 636 -22.13 15.18 65.08
CA ARG A 636 -23.00 16.20 64.46
C ARG A 636 -24.34 16.34 65.19
N LYS A 637 -25.03 15.22 65.45
CA LYS A 637 -26.31 15.23 66.18
C LYS A 637 -26.18 15.82 67.59
N LEU A 638 -25.09 15.51 68.30
CA LEU A 638 -24.83 16.03 69.64
C LEU A 638 -24.55 17.54 69.64
N GLU A 639 -23.83 18.04 68.64
CA GLU A 639 -23.56 19.48 68.48
C GLU A 639 -24.81 20.26 68.12
N GLU A 640 -25.64 19.75 67.20
CA GLU A 640 -26.95 20.32 66.87
C GLU A 640 -27.85 20.38 68.10
N GLU A 641 -27.93 19.31 68.89
CA GLU A 641 -28.73 19.30 70.11
C GLU A 641 -28.26 20.33 71.13
N LYS A 642 -26.94 20.46 71.33
CA LYS A 642 -26.36 21.50 72.21
C LYS A 642 -26.68 22.90 71.71
N LYS A 643 -26.67 23.13 70.40
CA LYS A 643 -26.98 24.43 69.79
C LYS A 643 -28.44 24.82 70.03
N ILE A 644 -29.38 23.93 69.74
CA ILE A 644 -30.82 24.15 69.92
C ILE A 644 -31.16 24.41 71.39
N LYS A 645 -30.56 23.64 72.32
CA LYS A 645 -30.73 23.88 73.77
C LYS A 645 -30.18 25.25 74.20
N LYS A 646 -29.06 25.70 73.64
CA LYS A 646 -28.50 27.04 73.93
C LYS A 646 -29.42 28.15 73.41
N GLU A 647 -29.92 28.01 72.19
CA GLU A 647 -30.86 28.96 71.58
C GLU A 647 -32.15 29.07 72.40
N PHE A 648 -32.73 27.93 72.80
CA PHE A 648 -33.92 27.93 73.65
C PHE A 648 -33.67 28.58 75.01
N ASN A 649 -32.57 28.24 75.68
CA ASN A 649 -32.21 28.87 76.95
C ASN A 649 -32.00 30.39 76.83
N LEU A 650 -31.43 30.86 75.72
CA LEU A 650 -31.27 32.29 75.45
C LEU A 650 -32.63 32.97 75.24
N LEU A 651 -33.54 32.33 74.50
CA LEU A 651 -34.92 32.78 74.31
C LEU A 651 -35.64 32.93 75.64
N LEU A 652 -35.57 31.92 76.51
CA LEU A 652 -36.17 31.97 77.84
C LEU A 652 -35.61 33.10 78.70
N ARG A 653 -34.29 33.34 78.64
CA ARG A 653 -33.65 34.43 79.38
C ARG A 653 -34.11 35.81 78.91
N LYS A 654 -34.26 36.01 77.60
CA LYS A 654 -34.66 37.30 77.02
C LYS A 654 -36.11 37.66 77.32
N ASN A 655 -37.00 36.67 77.40
CA ASN A 655 -38.44 36.87 77.57
C ASN A 655 -38.94 36.59 79.00
N LYS A 656 -38.02 36.47 79.96
CA LYS A 656 -38.40 36.20 81.36
C LYS A 656 -39.07 37.42 81.97
N GLY A 657 -40.36 37.30 82.31
CA GLY A 657 -41.14 38.38 82.91
C GLY A 657 -41.74 39.37 81.92
N THR A 658 -41.70 39.07 80.62
CA THR A 658 -42.43 39.81 79.58
C THR A 658 -43.74 39.09 79.24
N ASN A 659 -44.72 39.81 78.68
CA ASN A 659 -45.97 39.25 78.18
C ASN A 659 -45.85 38.68 76.74
N GLN A 660 -44.69 38.09 76.41
CA GLN A 660 -44.37 37.52 75.08
C GLN A 660 -43.63 36.17 75.20
N LEU A 661 -43.55 35.60 76.39
CA LEU A 661 -42.75 34.39 76.63
C LEU A 661 -43.30 33.20 75.85
N PHE A 662 -44.62 33.02 75.85
CA PHE A 662 -45.26 31.87 75.24
C PHE A 662 -45.44 32.04 73.73
N GLU A 663 -45.64 33.25 73.23
CA GLU A 663 -45.49 33.59 71.80
C GLU A 663 -44.12 33.15 71.28
N GLN A 664 -43.04 33.51 71.97
CA GLN A 664 -41.69 33.17 71.54
C GLN A 664 -41.40 31.65 71.64
N ILE A 665 -41.93 30.96 72.66
CA ILE A 665 -41.83 29.49 72.75
C ILE A 665 -42.60 28.82 71.61
N TYR A 666 -43.78 29.35 71.26
CA TYR A 666 -44.56 28.90 70.11
C TYR A 666 -43.76 29.07 68.80
N ASP A 667 -43.20 30.26 68.56
CA ASP A 667 -42.42 30.55 67.35
C ASP A 667 -41.18 29.66 67.24
N PHE A 668 -40.50 29.38 68.37
CA PHE A 668 -39.34 28.48 68.40
C PHE A 668 -39.68 27.05 67.96
N TYR A 669 -40.89 26.58 68.26
CA TYR A 669 -41.40 25.31 67.79
C TYR A 669 -41.87 25.38 66.33
N TYR A 670 -42.71 26.37 66.01
CA TYR A 670 -43.44 26.46 64.75
C TYR A 670 -42.54 26.81 63.56
N TYR A 671 -41.62 27.77 63.73
CA TYR A 671 -40.65 28.16 62.69
C TYR A 671 -39.37 27.32 62.74
N GLY A 672 -39.36 26.23 63.51
CA GLY A 672 -38.27 25.28 63.50
C GLY A 672 -38.15 24.53 62.18
N ARG A 673 -36.94 24.10 61.84
CA ARG A 673 -36.76 23.21 60.68
C ARG A 673 -37.45 21.88 60.98
N TYR A 674 -38.34 21.45 60.08
CA TYR A 674 -39.13 20.22 60.17
C TYR A 674 -38.36 18.95 60.60
N ALA A 675 -37.04 18.86 60.36
CA ALA A 675 -36.22 17.72 60.77
C ALA A 675 -35.91 17.65 62.28
N GLU A 676 -36.16 18.73 63.05
CA GLU A 676 -35.79 18.84 64.47
C GLU A 676 -36.98 18.93 65.43
N ASP A 677 -38.21 18.86 64.91
CA ASP A 677 -39.46 19.06 65.67
C ASP A 677 -39.54 18.16 66.90
N SER A 678 -39.07 16.92 66.78
CA SER A 678 -39.07 15.97 67.91
C SER A 678 -38.08 16.32 69.01
N LEU A 679 -36.99 17.03 68.71
CA LEU A 679 -36.05 17.51 69.72
C LEU A 679 -36.56 18.80 70.37
N ARG A 680 -37.07 19.74 69.56
CA ARG A 680 -37.65 20.99 70.07
C ARG A 680 -38.85 20.74 70.96
N ALA A 681 -39.75 19.84 70.55
CA ALA A 681 -40.86 19.39 71.37
C ALA A 681 -40.40 18.83 72.72
N ARG A 682 -39.39 17.95 72.74
CA ARG A 682 -38.84 17.39 73.99
C ARG A 682 -38.29 18.49 74.92
N ILE A 683 -37.56 19.46 74.38
CA ILE A 683 -37.01 20.58 75.14
C ILE A 683 -38.14 21.45 75.72
N ILE A 684 -39.14 21.80 74.90
CA ILE A 684 -40.27 22.63 75.31
C ILE A 684 -41.14 21.93 76.35
N LEU A 685 -41.48 20.66 76.13
CA LEU A 685 -42.30 19.87 77.06
C LEU A 685 -41.59 19.67 78.41
N SER A 686 -40.28 19.43 78.39
CA SER A 686 -39.47 19.40 79.61
C SER A 686 -39.52 20.73 80.34
N TYR A 687 -39.38 21.85 79.62
CA TYR A 687 -39.47 23.18 80.22
C TYR A 687 -40.87 23.47 80.76
N MET A 688 -41.94 23.13 80.04
CA MET A 688 -43.33 23.36 80.47
C MET A 688 -43.66 22.57 81.73
N ARG A 689 -43.17 21.33 81.83
CA ARG A 689 -43.28 20.51 83.05
C ARG A 689 -42.54 21.17 84.22
N ASP A 690 -41.28 21.53 84.03
CA ASP A 690 -40.48 22.22 85.07
C ASP A 690 -41.10 23.58 85.47
N TYR A 691 -41.70 24.29 84.52
CA TYR A 691 -42.37 25.57 84.76
C TYR A 691 -43.62 25.40 85.63
N LEU A 692 -44.44 24.38 85.33
CA LEU A 692 -45.65 24.04 86.08
C LEU A 692 -45.30 23.50 87.47
N ASP A 693 -44.34 22.59 87.59
CA ASP A 693 -43.90 22.03 88.88
C ASP A 693 -43.46 23.13 89.87
N ARG A 694 -42.87 24.21 89.37
CA ARG A 694 -42.40 25.33 90.19
C ARG A 694 -43.47 26.36 90.55
N ARG A 695 -44.49 26.54 89.70
CA ARG A 695 -45.47 27.64 89.85
C ARG A 695 -46.88 27.18 90.18
N GLY A 696 -47.19 25.90 90.05
CA GLY A 696 -48.50 25.30 90.30
C GLY A 696 -49.58 25.64 89.27
N LYS A 697 -49.56 26.85 88.69
CA LYS A 697 -50.47 27.33 87.63
C LYS A 697 -49.75 28.26 86.64
N ILE A 698 -50.33 28.43 85.44
CA ILE A 698 -49.90 29.38 84.43
C ILE A 698 -50.86 30.57 84.44
N VAL A 699 -50.43 31.68 85.03
CA VAL A 699 -51.19 32.95 85.06
C VAL A 699 -50.57 33.91 84.05
N THR A 700 -51.27 34.26 82.97
CA THR A 700 -50.76 35.16 81.91
C THR A 700 -51.88 35.88 81.14
N SER A 701 -51.53 36.80 80.24
CA SER A 701 -52.50 37.55 79.43
C SER A 701 -53.33 36.64 78.51
N LYS A 702 -54.54 37.09 78.14
CA LYS A 702 -55.40 36.38 77.18
C LYS A 702 -54.71 36.12 75.83
N GLU A 703 -53.82 37.02 75.42
CA GLU A 703 -53.08 36.95 74.17
C GLU A 703 -51.98 35.87 74.22
N GLU A 704 -51.29 35.72 75.36
CA GLU A 704 -50.29 34.67 75.58
C GLU A 704 -50.91 33.27 75.75
N ILE A 705 -52.11 33.17 76.34
CA ILE A 705 -52.86 31.91 76.39
C ILE A 705 -53.20 31.40 74.98
N LYS A 706 -53.49 32.30 74.03
CA LYS A 706 -53.72 31.92 72.64
C LYS A 706 -52.49 31.21 72.04
N TYR A 707 -51.28 31.71 72.29
CA TYR A 707 -50.05 31.09 71.81
C TYR A 707 -49.75 29.75 72.47
N LEU A 708 -50.08 29.58 73.76
CA LEU A 708 -50.01 28.28 74.44
C LEU A 708 -50.96 27.25 73.81
N LEU A 709 -52.19 27.63 73.51
CA LEU A 709 -53.16 26.75 72.85
C LEU A 709 -52.72 26.38 71.44
N LEU A 710 -52.17 27.34 70.67
CA LEU A 710 -51.60 27.08 69.35
C LEU A 710 -50.38 26.15 69.41
N LEU A 711 -49.52 26.30 70.44
CA LEU A 711 -48.39 25.41 70.68
C LEU A 711 -48.86 23.99 70.97
N PHE A 712 -49.84 23.81 71.85
CA PHE A 712 -50.40 22.49 72.14
C PHE A 712 -51.10 21.86 70.95
N GLN A 713 -51.84 22.64 70.17
CA GLN A 713 -52.46 22.17 68.94
C GLN A 713 -51.42 21.61 67.97
N ASN A 714 -50.29 22.32 67.78
CA ASN A 714 -49.23 21.86 66.88
C ASN A 714 -48.41 20.70 67.46
N LEU A 715 -48.18 20.66 68.77
CA LEU A 715 -47.54 19.51 69.43
C LEU A 715 -48.42 18.25 69.33
N TYR A 716 -49.74 18.38 69.47
CA TYR A 716 -50.70 17.28 69.31
C TYR A 716 -50.78 16.79 67.87
N LYS A 717 -50.91 17.72 66.92
CA LYS A 717 -50.95 17.42 65.49
C LYS A 717 -49.70 16.65 65.03
N ASN A 718 -48.55 16.92 65.64
CA ASN A 718 -47.28 16.26 65.35
C ASN A 718 -47.00 15.05 66.26
N GLU A 719 -48.01 14.55 66.98
CA GLU A 719 -47.94 13.38 67.87
C GLU A 719 -46.85 13.49 68.97
N LYS A 720 -46.56 14.71 69.43
CA LYS A 720 -45.53 14.98 70.46
C LYS A 720 -46.08 15.07 71.87
N ILE A 721 -47.39 15.25 72.02
CA ILE A 721 -48.11 15.27 73.29
C ILE A 721 -49.46 14.57 73.11
N GLU A 722 -49.90 13.80 74.09
CA GLU A 722 -51.22 13.16 74.09
C GLU A 722 -52.30 14.13 74.56
N LEU A 723 -53.56 13.86 74.20
CA LEU A 723 -54.70 14.71 74.53
C LEU A 723 -54.85 14.91 76.05
N GLU A 724 -54.60 13.86 76.83
CA GLU A 724 -54.66 13.91 78.30
C GLU A 724 -53.58 14.84 78.87
N GLY A 725 -52.38 14.86 78.27
CA GLY A 725 -51.31 15.78 78.64
C GLY A 725 -51.65 17.24 78.36
N ILE A 726 -52.37 17.52 77.26
CA ILE A 726 -52.87 18.88 76.95
C ILE A 726 -53.91 19.29 77.97
N ARG A 727 -54.87 18.40 78.27
CA ARG A 727 -55.94 18.65 79.24
C ARG A 727 -55.37 19.05 80.60
N GLN A 728 -54.40 18.29 81.11
CA GLN A 728 -53.72 18.58 82.37
C GLN A 728 -53.03 19.95 82.39
N MET A 729 -52.45 20.38 81.26
CA MET A 729 -51.80 21.69 81.19
C MET A 729 -52.81 22.83 81.06
N VAL A 730 -53.92 22.62 80.34
CA VAL A 730 -54.99 23.63 80.16
C VAL A 730 -55.77 23.86 81.46
N ASP A 731 -56.03 22.80 82.24
CA ASP A 731 -56.72 22.90 83.54
C ASP A 731 -55.95 23.77 84.56
N LEU A 732 -54.65 24.00 84.32
CA LEU A 732 -53.77 24.81 85.15
C LEU A 732 -53.53 26.22 84.57
N MET A 733 -54.25 26.63 83.51
CA MET A 733 -54.16 27.97 82.92
C MET A 733 -55.21 28.91 83.48
N GLU A 734 -54.78 30.09 83.90
CA GLU A 734 -55.64 31.18 84.38
C GLU A 734 -55.29 32.47 83.64
N VAL A 735 -56.30 33.24 83.25
CA VAL A 735 -56.10 34.57 82.64
C VAL A 735 -55.81 35.56 83.77
N ALA A 736 -54.68 36.28 83.67
CA ALA A 736 -54.22 37.27 84.65
C ALA A 736 -55.06 38.56 84.65
#